data_AF-A0A3D4K9V3-F1
#
_entry.id   AF-A0A3D4K9V3-F1
#
_cell.length_a   1.000
_cell.length_b   1.000
_cell.length_c   1.000
_cell.angle_alpha   90.00
_cell.angle_beta   90.00
_cell.angle_gamma   90.00
#
_symmetry.space_group_name_H-M   'P 1'
#
loop_
_entity.id
_entity.type
_entity.pdbx_description
1 polymer ?
#
loop_
_entity_poly.entity_id
_entity_poly.type
_entity_poly.pdbx_seq_one_letter_code
_entity_poly.pdbx_strand_id
1 'polypeptide(L)'
;MSDKNLNVWVITNGTHGDDNQCIGVAEALSKNIKVIDKSIFGNLPIIRKFTESNFNSKLILPEGIPDVIIGSGTLTSEIALQIKRFFDSKPVAVSINDPIKNRKYFNLITVPNYKPTTLFENFISTDGVPHRIIKENLANEQLPIDIKNFLKNKGKPFIAVLVGGSTIADNFTDEEKERRIANGYGYFLEDHASEFSLKLNDLAREFGCTLIITNSRRTKLEPSRRLFFDIEEGYFHDYGFEKNPYLSLLAEARAIVVTGDSMSMICEACSAEKPVFIYEQNDQKRFYPNNYKILHHSLYEAGIAKPLDSINRLEWKPEGKAINSATQIANKIRELIEKREISQEKKYISRKPKKSVVIPETTMKVCNTENCATIEFTQEGLNNLGEKYRQVRGVPKFIHDFIHLDYKSPYIAILEKKPELFSWSETGDFLILPNLPYIDLNKALNNPKELVNLPQGFATIAWYIHPQILSGTVFSDIRIRENIELAIPHINYKPEVVGHNEYERLLNLPTIQEIEKSTEVPYLCSILDLKQEHIPLLKEVKNRLLKDLVNNYGVTEKDEVEISIHFPYKESTTTFHIHARINGVEHPLNHDKTFDFEKVIDHLEQGKNIDELILKKKIYHSSIGRPQSLSFLTDIKGVNVEIAKNPYLLERSRVRYNPTGQLKYYHFANSAFKNQARPALFNNFH
;
A
#
# COMPACT_ATOMS: atom_id res chain seq x y z
N MET A 1 -9.03 3.88 10.91
CA MET A 1 -7.76 3.73 10.18
C MET A 1 -7.47 2.24 10.14
N SER A 2 -7.66 1.58 9.00
CA SER A 2 -7.32 0.17 8.89
C SER A 2 -5.79 0.04 8.91
N ASP A 3 -5.25 -0.74 9.86
CA ASP A 3 -3.83 -1.11 9.87
C ASP A 3 -3.51 -1.95 8.62
N LYS A 4 -3.21 -1.29 7.49
CA LYS A 4 -2.56 -1.95 6.34
C LYS A 4 -1.31 -2.64 6.87
N ASN A 5 -1.22 -3.95 6.69
CA ASN A 5 -0.05 -4.73 7.13
C ASN A 5 1.14 -4.50 6.17
N LEU A 6 1.76 -3.31 6.25
CA LEU A 6 2.87 -2.88 5.40
C LEU A 6 4.08 -3.80 5.60
N ASN A 7 4.77 -4.18 4.52
CA ASN A 7 6.05 -4.87 4.59
C ASN A 7 7.17 -3.85 4.87
N VAL A 8 7.66 -3.82 6.12
CA VAL A 8 8.65 -2.83 6.58
C VAL A 8 10.02 -3.48 6.71
N TRP A 9 11.02 -2.93 6.02
CA TRP A 9 12.41 -3.38 6.14
C TRP A 9 13.20 -2.40 6.99
N VAL A 10 13.89 -2.91 8.00
CA VAL A 10 14.78 -2.14 8.87
C VAL A 10 16.21 -2.55 8.59
N ILE A 11 17.05 -1.59 8.17
CA ILE A 11 18.47 -1.83 7.91
C ILE A 11 19.27 -1.49 9.17
N THR A 12 19.90 -2.49 9.77
CA THR A 12 20.66 -2.35 11.02
C THR A 12 22.16 -2.36 10.76
N ASN A 13 22.93 -1.70 11.63
CA ASN A 13 24.39 -1.72 11.59
C ASN A 13 25.02 -2.44 12.80
N GLY A 14 24.20 -2.95 13.73
CA GLY A 14 24.63 -3.56 14.98
C GLY A 14 24.78 -2.55 16.13
N THR A 15 24.56 -1.24 15.89
CA THR A 15 24.55 -0.22 16.94
C THR A 15 23.15 -0.15 17.56
N HIS A 16 22.99 -0.90 18.64
CA HIS A 16 21.71 -1.10 19.34
C HIS A 16 20.85 0.17 19.58
N GLY A 17 21.46 1.34 19.80
CA GLY A 17 20.71 2.59 20.02
C GLY A 17 20.01 3.12 18.76
N ASP A 18 20.68 3.06 17.61
CA ASP A 18 20.11 3.47 16.33
C ASP A 18 19.21 2.39 15.74
N ASP A 19 19.55 1.12 15.96
CA ASP A 19 18.72 -0.01 15.55
C ASP A 19 17.39 -0.02 16.31
N ASN A 20 17.39 0.19 17.64
CA ASN A 20 16.17 0.27 18.44
C ASN A 20 15.26 1.45 18.04
N GLN A 21 15.85 2.58 17.62
CA GLN A 21 15.10 3.72 17.07
C GLN A 21 14.33 3.32 15.81
N CYS A 22 15.01 2.69 14.84
CA CYS A 22 14.38 2.24 13.60
C CYS A 22 13.33 1.15 13.86
N ILE A 23 13.63 0.18 14.73
CA ILE A 23 12.72 -0.91 15.08
C ILE A 23 11.47 -0.36 15.79
N GLY A 24 11.60 0.60 16.71
CA GLY A 24 10.46 1.21 17.37
C GLY A 24 9.50 1.92 16.39
N VAL A 25 10.04 2.61 15.39
CA VAL A 25 9.21 3.17 14.31
C VAL A 25 8.53 2.07 13.50
N ALA A 26 9.26 0.99 13.17
CA ALA A 26 8.71 -0.12 12.40
C ALA A 26 7.57 -0.83 13.16
N GLU A 27 7.74 -1.10 14.46
CA GLU A 27 6.74 -1.73 15.33
C GLU A 27 5.50 -0.84 15.50
N ALA A 28 5.67 0.47 15.58
CA ALA A 28 4.55 1.42 15.60
C ALA A 28 3.83 1.52 14.25
N LEU A 29 4.47 1.07 13.15
CA LEU A 29 3.95 1.17 11.79
C LEU A 29 3.25 -0.10 11.32
N SER A 30 3.80 -1.30 11.58
CA SER A 30 3.31 -2.57 11.05
C SER A 30 3.72 -3.78 11.89
N LYS A 31 3.02 -4.92 11.69
CA LYS A 31 3.39 -6.23 12.25
C LYS A 31 4.32 -7.03 11.33
N ASN A 32 4.37 -6.70 10.03
CA ASN A 32 5.21 -7.39 9.04
C ASN A 32 6.57 -6.68 8.89
N ILE A 33 7.50 -6.98 9.80
CA ILE A 33 8.82 -6.33 9.88
C ILE A 33 9.92 -7.33 9.53
N LYS A 34 10.82 -6.95 8.62
CA LYS A 34 12.08 -7.65 8.36
C LYS A 34 13.26 -6.80 8.84
N VAL A 35 14.01 -7.31 9.82
CA VAL A 35 15.25 -6.68 10.28
C VAL A 35 16.41 -7.28 9.48
N ILE A 36 17.19 -6.43 8.81
CA ILE A 36 18.22 -6.84 7.86
C ILE A 36 19.54 -6.21 8.29
N ASP A 37 20.50 -7.07 8.66
CA ASP A 37 21.83 -6.62 9.02
C ASP A 37 22.61 -6.13 7.80
N LYS A 38 23.35 -5.02 7.96
CA LYS A 38 24.15 -4.42 6.89
C LYS A 38 25.15 -5.40 6.25
N SER A 39 25.60 -6.42 6.99
CA SER A 39 26.58 -7.41 6.50
C SER A 39 26.09 -8.19 5.29
N ILE A 40 24.76 -8.37 5.14
CA ILE A 40 24.14 -9.03 3.98
C ILE A 40 24.52 -8.32 2.68
N PHE A 41 24.81 -7.02 2.74
CA PHE A 41 25.16 -6.23 1.57
C PHE A 41 26.67 -6.20 1.28
N GLY A 42 27.51 -6.79 2.13
CA GLY A 42 28.97 -6.79 1.99
C GLY A 42 29.59 -5.38 2.02
N ASN A 43 30.79 -5.23 1.44
CA ASN A 43 31.45 -3.94 1.28
C ASN A 43 30.82 -3.15 0.11
N LEU A 44 29.60 -2.65 0.31
CA LEU A 44 29.02 -1.71 -0.63
C LEU A 44 29.88 -0.43 -0.67
N PRO A 45 30.37 0.01 -1.84
CA PRO A 45 31.07 1.27 -1.94
C PRO A 45 30.10 2.38 -1.50
N ILE A 46 30.49 3.17 -0.50
CA ILE A 46 29.76 4.38 -0.12
C ILE A 46 29.73 5.28 -1.35
N ILE A 47 28.61 5.33 -2.06
CA ILE A 47 28.51 5.95 -3.38
C ILE A 47 28.67 7.48 -3.20
N ARG A 48 29.87 7.98 -3.50
CA ARG A 48 30.23 9.41 -3.34
C ARG A 48 29.53 10.35 -4.33
N LYS A 49 28.99 9.81 -5.44
CA LYS A 49 28.18 10.53 -6.44
C LYS A 49 26.99 9.68 -6.86
N PHE A 50 25.79 10.16 -6.56
CA PHE A 50 24.53 9.50 -6.89
C PHE A 50 24.23 9.64 -8.39
N THR A 51 24.88 8.82 -9.23
CA THR A 51 24.59 8.70 -10.67
C THR A 51 23.79 7.43 -10.96
N GLU A 52 23.05 7.41 -12.08
CA GLU A 52 22.22 6.27 -12.52
C GLU A 52 23.04 4.98 -12.73
N SER A 53 24.34 5.10 -13.04
CA SER A 53 25.23 4.02 -13.48
C SER A 53 25.82 3.09 -12.41
N ASN A 54 25.68 3.39 -11.10
CA ASN A 54 26.50 2.76 -10.06
C ASN A 54 25.80 1.63 -9.28
N PHE A 55 24.73 1.06 -9.82
CA PHE A 55 24.02 -0.02 -9.13
C PHE A 55 24.71 -1.37 -9.36
N ASN A 56 25.16 -2.02 -8.28
CA ASN A 56 25.79 -3.33 -8.37
C ASN A 56 24.69 -4.40 -8.51
N SER A 57 24.53 -4.96 -9.70
CA SER A 57 23.52 -5.97 -10.06
C SER A 57 23.65 -7.32 -9.33
N LYS A 58 24.58 -7.44 -8.37
CA LYS A 58 24.86 -8.64 -7.57
C LYS A 58 24.29 -8.61 -6.14
N LEU A 59 23.50 -7.60 -5.78
CA LEU A 59 22.86 -7.52 -4.46
C LEU A 59 21.82 -8.64 -4.30
N ILE A 60 22.11 -9.61 -3.42
CA ILE A 60 21.15 -10.62 -3.01
C ILE A 60 20.25 -9.96 -1.95
N LEU A 61 19.00 -9.66 -2.32
CA LEU A 61 18.02 -9.10 -1.40
C LEU A 61 17.16 -10.21 -0.77
N PRO A 62 16.65 -10.00 0.45
CA PRO A 62 15.61 -10.85 1.01
C PRO A 62 14.39 -10.92 0.09
N GLU A 63 13.64 -12.01 0.15
CA GLU A 63 12.42 -12.17 -0.66
C GLU A 63 11.36 -11.10 -0.36
N GLY A 64 10.63 -10.69 -1.40
CA GLY A 64 9.55 -9.70 -1.33
C GLY A 64 9.98 -8.26 -1.65
N ILE A 65 9.00 -7.38 -1.78
CA ILE A 65 9.19 -5.95 -2.04
C ILE A 65 8.77 -5.17 -0.78
N PRO A 66 9.62 -4.31 -0.20
CA PRO A 66 9.24 -3.48 0.94
C PRO A 66 8.34 -2.32 0.53
N ASP A 67 7.32 -2.04 1.34
CA ASP A 67 6.56 -0.79 1.24
C ASP A 67 7.37 0.37 1.84
N VAL A 68 8.10 0.09 2.92
CA VAL A 68 8.88 1.06 3.68
C VAL A 68 10.26 0.49 4.01
N ILE A 69 11.30 1.30 3.88
CA ILE A 69 12.67 0.95 4.26
C ILE A 69 13.17 2.01 5.23
N ILE A 70 13.60 1.58 6.42
CA ILE A 70 14.04 2.44 7.51
C ILE A 70 15.52 2.20 7.79
N GLY A 71 16.31 3.27 7.85
CA GLY A 71 17.71 3.24 8.29
C GLY A 71 18.02 4.44 9.18
N SER A 72 19.14 4.39 9.90
CA SER A 72 19.62 5.48 10.77
C SER A 72 21.10 5.76 10.57
N GLY A 73 21.43 7.04 10.40
CA GLY A 73 22.80 7.48 10.12
C GLY A 73 23.25 7.18 8.68
N THR A 74 24.49 7.57 8.35
CA THR A 74 24.95 7.66 6.96
C THR A 74 24.92 6.32 6.21
N LEU A 75 25.38 5.23 6.83
CA LEU A 75 25.58 3.96 6.12
C LEU A 75 24.27 3.23 5.83
N THR A 76 23.45 2.95 6.85
CA THR A 76 22.21 2.19 6.67
C THR A 76 21.16 2.99 5.91
N SER A 77 21.13 4.32 6.06
CA SER A 77 20.27 5.18 5.25
C SER A 77 20.69 5.19 3.78
N GLU A 78 21.99 5.14 3.47
CA GLU A 78 22.46 5.00 2.08
C GLU A 78 22.08 3.64 1.49
N ILE A 79 22.19 2.57 2.27
CA ILE A 79 21.72 1.23 1.87
C ILE A 79 20.21 1.27 1.59
N ALA A 80 19.41 1.92 2.45
CA ALA A 80 17.98 2.08 2.25
C ALA A 80 17.64 2.79 0.93
N LEU A 81 18.41 3.82 0.54
CA LEU A 81 18.25 4.47 -0.76
C LEU A 81 18.62 3.57 -1.94
N GLN A 82 19.68 2.76 -1.81
CA GLN A 82 20.06 1.81 -2.85
C GLN A 82 18.97 0.75 -3.06
N ILE A 83 18.42 0.18 -1.98
CA ILE A 83 17.31 -0.77 -2.07
C ILE A 83 16.06 -0.11 -2.66
N LYS A 84 15.72 1.12 -2.24
CA LYS A 84 14.63 1.89 -2.85
C LYS A 84 14.82 2.03 -4.37
N ARG A 85 16.05 2.29 -4.84
CA ARG A 85 16.35 2.36 -6.27
C ARG A 85 16.23 1.02 -6.98
N PHE A 86 16.63 -0.08 -6.34
CA PHE A 86 16.48 -1.43 -6.89
C PHE A 86 15.01 -1.74 -7.21
N PHE A 87 14.10 -1.28 -6.35
CA PHE A 87 12.66 -1.43 -6.54
C PHE A 87 12.03 -0.21 -7.23
N ASP A 88 12.70 0.37 -8.22
CA ASP A 88 12.19 1.48 -9.06
C ASP A 88 11.63 2.69 -8.27
N SER A 89 12.23 3.00 -7.11
CA SER A 89 11.78 4.07 -6.21
C SER A 89 10.38 3.90 -5.60
N LYS A 90 9.80 2.70 -5.70
CA LYS A 90 8.49 2.35 -5.10
C LYS A 90 8.50 2.44 -3.57
N PRO A 91 9.47 1.85 -2.85
CA PRO A 91 9.46 1.90 -1.38
C PRO A 91 9.59 3.33 -0.85
N VAL A 92 8.97 3.59 0.30
CA VAL A 92 9.18 4.81 1.08
C VAL A 92 10.48 4.66 1.87
N ALA A 93 11.52 5.40 1.48
CA ALA A 93 12.79 5.42 2.21
C ALA A 93 12.74 6.46 3.33
N VAL A 94 12.95 6.00 4.57
CA VAL A 94 12.93 6.80 5.79
C VAL A 94 14.31 6.76 6.43
N SER A 95 14.84 7.94 6.76
CA SER A 95 16.06 8.06 7.56
C SER A 95 15.73 8.59 8.95
N ILE A 96 16.06 7.81 9.97
CA ILE A 96 16.01 8.24 11.36
C ILE A 96 17.31 8.99 11.66
N ASN A 97 17.21 10.25 12.06
CA ASN A 97 18.29 11.25 12.08
C ASN A 97 18.70 11.73 10.68
N ASP A 98 19.35 12.90 10.61
CA ASP A 98 19.83 13.46 9.35
C ASP A 98 20.98 12.60 8.78
N PRO A 99 20.84 12.02 7.57
CA PRO A 99 21.91 11.22 6.94
C PRO A 99 23.07 12.07 6.41
N ILE A 100 23.00 13.40 6.52
CA ILE A 100 23.96 14.43 6.07
C ILE A 100 24.10 14.53 4.54
N LYS A 101 24.05 13.39 3.84
CA LYS A 101 24.16 13.26 2.39
C LYS A 101 22.83 12.80 1.80
N ASN A 102 22.64 13.07 0.50
CA ASN A 102 21.52 12.53 -0.29
C ASN A 102 20.11 12.85 0.27
N ARG A 103 19.99 13.89 1.12
CA ARG A 103 18.76 14.26 1.84
C ARG A 103 17.51 14.31 0.94
N LYS A 104 17.64 14.89 -0.26
CA LYS A 104 16.54 15.04 -1.23
C LYS A 104 15.97 13.73 -1.80
N TYR A 105 16.67 12.60 -1.63
CA TYR A 105 16.25 11.31 -2.19
C TYR A 105 15.42 10.47 -1.21
N PHE A 106 15.43 10.84 0.07
CA PHE A 106 14.56 10.23 1.08
C PHE A 106 13.14 10.77 0.97
N ASN A 107 12.18 9.92 1.30
CA ASN A 107 10.79 10.34 1.42
C ASN A 107 10.52 11.07 2.73
N LEU A 108 11.23 10.65 3.79
CA LEU A 108 11.11 11.21 5.11
C LEU A 108 12.48 11.17 5.80
N ILE A 109 12.85 12.27 6.42
CA ILE A 109 13.99 12.37 7.33
C ILE A 109 13.47 12.88 8.66
N THR A 110 13.79 12.19 9.74
CA THR A 110 13.30 12.56 11.08
C THR A 110 14.44 13.16 11.87
N VAL A 111 14.26 14.37 12.38
CA VAL A 111 15.30 15.06 13.18
C VAL A 111 14.67 15.52 14.48
N PRO A 112 15.21 15.14 15.65
CA PRO A 112 14.72 15.67 16.90
C PRO A 112 14.82 17.20 16.97
N ASN A 113 13.83 17.85 17.56
CA ASN A 113 13.71 19.31 17.66
C ASN A 113 14.95 20.00 18.28
N TYR A 114 15.69 19.29 19.11
CA TYR A 114 16.89 19.76 19.79
C TYR A 114 18.17 19.68 18.94
N LYS A 115 18.12 19.10 17.73
CA LYS A 115 19.25 19.09 16.79
C LYS A 115 19.12 20.25 15.80
N PRO A 116 20.09 21.18 15.74
CA PRO A 116 20.06 22.25 14.75
C PRO A 116 20.23 21.65 13.36
N THR A 117 19.25 21.83 12.48
CA THR A 117 19.29 21.31 11.11
C THR A 117 18.49 22.22 10.18
N THR A 118 18.99 22.42 8.96
CA THR A 118 18.24 23.09 7.91
C THR A 118 17.08 22.20 7.49
N LEU A 119 15.85 22.65 7.78
CA LEU A 119 14.65 21.89 7.42
C LEU A 119 14.47 21.91 5.90
N PHE A 120 14.38 20.72 5.32
CA PHE A 120 13.91 20.52 3.95
C PHE A 120 12.46 20.05 3.97
N GLU A 121 11.78 20.09 2.83
CA GLU A 121 10.37 19.70 2.72
C GLU A 121 10.08 18.27 3.23
N ASN A 122 11.04 17.36 3.10
CA ASN A 122 10.93 15.97 3.55
C ASN A 122 11.39 15.74 5.00
N PHE A 123 11.59 16.80 5.80
CA PHE A 123 11.98 16.70 7.21
C PHE A 123 10.76 16.78 8.12
N ILE A 124 10.76 15.97 9.17
CA ILE A 124 9.88 16.17 10.32
C ILE A 124 10.70 16.34 11.59
N SER A 125 10.21 17.22 12.45
CA SER A 125 10.74 17.38 13.79
C SER A 125 10.06 16.43 14.75
N THR A 126 10.83 15.77 15.62
CA THR A 126 10.30 14.88 16.66
C THR A 126 10.58 15.41 18.05
N ASP A 127 9.69 15.10 19.00
CA ASP A 127 9.78 15.61 20.38
C ASP A 127 10.92 14.98 21.18
N GLY A 128 11.39 13.82 20.73
CA GLY A 128 12.49 13.06 21.33
C GLY A 128 13.08 12.02 20.38
N VAL A 129 13.97 11.19 20.91
CA VAL A 129 14.49 10.00 20.23
C VAL A 129 13.37 8.95 20.12
N PRO A 130 13.09 8.36 18.94
CA PRO A 130 12.12 7.26 18.85
C PRO A 130 12.61 6.02 19.61
N HIS A 131 11.68 5.32 20.24
CA HIS A 131 11.95 4.13 21.04
C HIS A 131 10.80 3.14 20.93
N ARG A 132 10.98 1.98 21.56
CA ARG A 132 10.01 0.88 21.55
C ARG A 132 9.05 0.92 22.74
N ILE A 133 9.30 1.75 23.76
CA ILE A 133 8.48 1.84 24.98
C ILE A 133 7.09 2.41 24.67
N ILE A 134 6.04 1.64 25.00
CA ILE A 134 4.63 2.05 24.91
C ILE A 134 3.87 1.49 26.12
N LYS A 135 2.74 2.08 26.48
CA LYS A 135 2.00 1.66 27.68
C LYS A 135 1.62 0.18 27.68
N GLU A 136 1.31 -0.35 26.49
CA GLU A 136 0.88 -1.72 26.28
C GLU A 136 2.00 -2.73 26.53
N ASN A 137 3.26 -2.40 26.20
CA ASN A 137 4.37 -3.31 26.47
C ASN A 137 4.76 -3.30 27.95
N LEU A 138 4.70 -2.15 28.62
CA LEU A 138 4.96 -2.05 30.06
C LEU A 138 3.91 -2.77 30.92
N ALA A 139 2.65 -2.85 30.47
CA ALA A 139 1.55 -3.43 31.24
C ALA A 139 1.72 -4.93 31.58
N ASN A 140 2.52 -5.66 30.79
CA ASN A 140 2.77 -7.09 30.98
C ASN A 140 4.14 -7.37 31.62
N GLU A 141 4.94 -6.35 31.88
CA GLU A 141 6.26 -6.50 32.46
C GLU A 141 6.19 -6.76 33.96
N GLN A 142 7.11 -7.60 34.43
CA GLN A 142 7.19 -7.95 35.84
C GLN A 142 8.65 -7.94 36.29
N LEU A 143 8.90 -7.41 37.47
CA LEU A 143 10.23 -7.44 38.06
C LEU A 143 10.76 -8.88 38.17
N PRO A 144 12.06 -9.11 37.86
CA PRO A 144 12.75 -10.35 38.18
C PRO A 144 12.62 -10.78 39.64
N ILE A 145 12.69 -12.09 39.88
CA ILE A 145 12.35 -12.70 41.19
C ILE A 145 13.30 -12.29 42.32
N ASP A 146 14.58 -12.16 42.00
CA ASP A 146 15.65 -11.59 42.83
C ASP A 146 15.34 -10.15 43.26
N ILE A 147 14.97 -9.28 42.32
CA ILE A 147 14.59 -7.89 42.63
C ILE A 147 13.30 -7.87 43.47
N LYS A 148 12.29 -8.69 43.12
CA LYS A 148 11.05 -8.81 43.90
C LYS A 148 11.32 -9.25 45.35
N ASN A 149 12.19 -10.25 45.54
CA ASN A 149 12.57 -10.74 46.87
C ASN A 149 13.34 -9.69 47.66
N PHE A 150 14.27 -8.99 47.01
CA PHE A 150 15.00 -7.88 47.61
C PHE A 150 14.05 -6.78 48.10
N LEU A 151 13.11 -6.34 47.24
CA LEU A 151 12.10 -5.34 47.60
C LEU A 151 11.18 -5.81 48.73
N LYS A 152 10.74 -7.07 48.70
CA LYS A 152 9.92 -7.67 49.76
C LYS A 152 10.65 -7.66 51.11
N ASN A 153 11.95 -7.97 51.13
CA ASN A 153 12.76 -7.96 52.34
C ASN A 153 12.97 -6.55 52.88
N LYS A 154 13.10 -5.55 52.01
CA LYS A 154 13.25 -4.14 52.41
C LYS A 154 11.94 -3.51 52.87
N GLY A 155 10.80 -3.92 52.31
CA GLY A 155 9.48 -3.40 52.67
C GLY A 155 9.25 -1.93 52.29
N LYS A 156 10.05 -1.40 51.35
CA LYS A 156 10.03 -0.01 50.89
C LYS A 156 9.69 0.06 49.39
N PRO A 157 9.05 1.14 48.90
CA PRO A 157 8.94 1.38 47.46
C PRO A 157 10.33 1.67 46.86
N PHE A 158 10.43 1.64 45.53
CA PHE A 158 11.71 1.86 44.87
C PHE A 158 11.72 2.96 43.81
N ILE A 159 12.90 3.54 43.64
CA ILE A 159 13.26 4.46 42.57
C ILE A 159 14.12 3.68 41.57
N ALA A 160 13.72 3.68 40.30
CA ALA A 160 14.56 3.14 39.24
C ALA A 160 15.64 4.18 38.89
N VAL A 161 16.90 3.77 38.88
CA VAL A 161 18.03 4.62 38.50
C VAL A 161 18.63 4.07 37.20
N LEU A 162 18.49 4.84 36.13
CA LEU A 162 18.94 4.48 34.79
C LEU A 162 20.25 5.19 34.49
N VAL A 163 21.32 4.42 34.42
CA VAL A 163 22.67 4.95 34.24
C VAL A 163 23.12 4.76 32.79
N GLY A 164 23.21 5.90 32.12
CA GLY A 164 23.77 6.07 30.80
C GLY A 164 25.27 5.78 30.74
N GLY A 165 25.87 6.24 29.67
CA GLY A 165 27.29 6.06 29.42
C GLY A 165 27.71 6.85 28.19
N SER A 166 29.00 6.81 27.88
CA SER A 166 29.57 7.73 26.89
C SER A 166 28.85 7.69 25.53
N THR A 167 28.67 8.86 24.95
CA THR A 167 27.99 9.07 23.65
C THR A 167 28.99 9.27 22.51
N ILE A 168 30.29 9.21 22.81
CA ILE A 168 31.35 9.36 21.83
C ILE A 168 31.49 8.02 21.11
N ALA A 169 31.20 8.04 19.81
CA ALA A 169 31.22 6.86 18.95
C ALA A 169 32.55 6.10 19.07
N ASP A 170 32.49 4.77 19.01
CA ASP A 170 33.69 3.92 19.01
C ASP A 170 34.66 4.24 17.85
N ASN A 171 34.18 5.00 16.85
CA ASN A 171 34.89 5.44 15.65
C ASN A 171 35.93 6.56 15.87
N PHE A 172 36.04 7.12 17.08
CA PHE A 172 37.14 8.04 17.40
C PHE A 172 38.41 7.26 17.74
N THR A 173 39.57 7.80 17.37
CA THR A 173 40.86 7.22 17.79
C THR A 173 41.01 7.27 19.31
N ASP A 174 41.89 6.45 19.86
CA ASP A 174 42.13 6.45 21.32
C ASP A 174 42.66 7.81 21.79
N GLU A 175 43.53 8.47 21.01
CA GLU A 175 43.98 9.85 21.28
C GLU A 175 42.82 10.86 21.27
N GLU A 176 41.87 10.72 20.35
CA GLU A 176 40.69 11.57 20.26
C GLU A 176 39.71 11.36 21.41
N LYS A 177 39.61 10.12 21.91
CA LYS A 177 38.84 9.76 23.10
C LYS A 177 39.53 10.31 24.35
N GLU A 178 40.83 10.08 24.51
CA GLU A 178 41.64 10.61 25.61
C GLU A 178 41.61 12.13 25.67
N ARG A 179 41.76 12.81 24.55
CA ARG A 179 41.65 14.27 24.49
C ARG A 179 40.26 14.75 24.90
N ARG A 180 39.18 14.06 24.49
CA ARG A 180 37.81 14.43 24.90
C ARG A 180 37.58 14.17 26.38
N ILE A 181 38.07 13.04 26.91
CA ILE A 181 38.06 12.71 28.35
C ILE A 181 38.80 13.78 29.14
N ALA A 182 40.03 14.11 28.75
CA ALA A 182 40.86 15.13 29.41
C ALA A 182 40.22 16.53 29.39
N ASN A 183 39.36 16.80 28.41
CA ASN A 183 38.59 18.05 28.32
C ASN A 183 37.17 17.94 28.93
N GLY A 184 36.81 16.81 29.54
CA GLY A 184 35.54 16.60 30.23
C GLY A 184 34.32 16.38 29.32
N TYR A 185 34.50 16.07 28.03
CA TYR A 185 33.40 15.93 27.07
C TYR A 185 32.79 14.52 27.10
N GLY A 186 31.52 14.40 27.51
CA GLY A 186 30.65 13.27 27.15
C GLY A 186 30.95 11.90 27.80
N TYR A 187 31.51 11.86 29.01
CA TYR A 187 31.78 10.61 29.74
C TYR A 187 31.24 10.61 31.16
N PHE A 188 30.30 9.73 31.49
CA PHE A 188 30.02 9.41 32.89
C PHE A 188 31.26 8.73 33.49
N LEU A 189 31.96 9.42 34.40
CA LEU A 189 33.26 9.03 34.98
C LEU A 189 33.07 8.67 36.46
N GLU A 190 34.13 8.14 37.07
CA GLU A 190 34.11 7.70 38.47
C GLU A 190 33.73 8.83 39.44
N ASP A 191 34.33 10.02 39.32
CA ASP A 191 34.01 11.16 40.19
C ASP A 191 32.53 11.59 40.04
N HIS A 192 32.01 11.53 38.80
CA HIS A 192 30.59 11.82 38.54
C HIS A 192 29.66 10.79 39.17
N ALA A 193 30.07 9.52 39.16
CA ALA A 193 29.35 8.44 39.82
C ALA A 193 29.37 8.60 41.34
N SER A 194 30.48 9.08 41.92
CA SER A 194 30.56 9.39 43.35
C SER A 194 29.60 10.52 43.75
N GLU A 195 29.63 11.66 43.05
CA GLU A 195 28.69 12.77 43.31
C GLU A 195 27.24 12.32 43.15
N PHE A 196 26.96 11.54 42.10
CA PHE A 196 25.62 11.01 41.85
C PHE A 196 25.16 10.06 42.96
N SER A 197 26.05 9.21 43.48
CA SER A 197 25.75 8.28 44.57
C SER A 197 25.36 9.02 45.86
N LEU A 198 26.05 10.12 46.17
CA LEU A 198 25.70 10.97 47.32
C LEU A 198 24.27 11.51 47.20
N LYS A 199 23.93 12.11 46.04
CA LYS A 199 22.58 12.62 45.78
C LYS A 199 21.51 11.52 45.83
N LEU A 200 21.82 10.33 45.31
CA LEU A 200 20.91 9.19 45.34
C LEU A 200 20.68 8.65 46.76
N ASN A 201 21.74 8.57 47.58
CA ASN A 201 21.61 8.16 48.98
C ASN A 201 20.81 9.19 49.80
N ASP A 202 21.04 10.48 49.59
CA ASP A 202 20.25 11.55 50.20
C ASP A 202 18.77 11.40 49.84
N LEU A 203 18.48 11.20 48.55
CA LEU A 203 17.14 10.99 48.05
C LEU A 203 16.46 9.75 48.65
N ALA A 204 17.16 8.63 48.70
CA ALA A 204 16.64 7.37 49.25
C ALA A 204 16.30 7.52 50.74
N ARG A 205 17.17 8.22 51.51
CA ARG A 205 16.96 8.49 52.94
C ARG A 205 15.80 9.44 53.18
N GLU A 206 15.75 10.56 52.45
CA GLU A 206 14.71 11.58 52.60
C GLU A 206 13.32 11.01 52.35
N PHE A 207 13.15 10.19 51.32
CA PHE A 207 11.86 9.66 50.92
C PHE A 207 11.59 8.21 51.33
N GLY A 208 12.47 7.60 52.13
CA GLY A 208 12.30 6.24 52.63
C GLY A 208 12.17 5.18 51.52
N CYS A 209 12.90 5.34 50.43
CA CYS A 209 12.86 4.46 49.25
C CYS A 209 14.11 3.59 49.16
N THR A 210 14.04 2.55 48.35
CA THR A 210 15.21 1.75 47.93
C THR A 210 15.57 2.08 46.49
N LEU A 211 16.84 1.96 46.12
CA LEU A 211 17.31 2.23 44.76
C LEU A 211 17.46 0.94 43.98
N ILE A 212 16.90 0.87 42.77
CA ILE A 212 17.19 -0.20 41.82
C ILE A 212 17.93 0.41 40.64
N ILE A 213 19.23 0.15 40.56
CA ILE A 213 20.15 0.77 39.62
C ILE A 213 20.41 -0.19 38.48
N THR A 214 20.29 0.29 37.25
CA THR A 214 20.76 -0.44 36.07
C THR A 214 21.69 0.44 35.26
N ASN A 215 22.86 -0.10 34.93
CA ASN A 215 23.79 0.53 33.99
C ASN A 215 23.45 0.13 32.54
N SER A 216 24.31 0.52 31.60
CA SER A 216 24.21 0.19 30.19
C SER A 216 25.53 -0.31 29.63
N ARG A 217 25.50 -0.88 28.43
CA ARG A 217 26.72 -1.28 27.70
C ARG A 217 27.74 -0.16 27.50
N ARG A 218 27.31 1.10 27.55
CA ARG A 218 28.17 2.29 27.35
C ARG A 218 28.74 2.83 28.65
N THR A 219 28.27 2.32 29.79
CA THR A 219 28.77 2.70 31.11
C THR A 219 30.10 2.00 31.34
N LYS A 220 31.17 2.75 31.65
CA LYS A 220 32.47 2.17 31.95
C LYS A 220 32.43 1.38 33.26
N LEU A 221 33.42 0.51 33.46
CA LEU A 221 33.55 -0.30 34.67
C LEU A 221 33.71 0.58 35.93
N GLU A 222 34.61 1.57 35.89
CA GLU A 222 34.89 2.43 37.06
C GLU A 222 33.66 3.14 37.64
N PRO A 223 32.84 3.91 36.88
CA PRO A 223 31.62 4.50 37.42
C PRO A 223 30.58 3.47 37.86
N SER A 224 30.48 2.31 37.18
CA SER A 224 29.57 1.23 37.59
C SER A 224 29.98 0.65 38.95
N ARG A 225 31.27 0.38 39.15
CA ARG A 225 31.83 -0.07 40.43
C ARG A 225 31.62 0.98 41.50
N ARG A 226 31.80 2.26 41.18
CA ARG A 226 31.59 3.33 42.14
C ARG A 226 30.15 3.38 42.64
N LEU A 227 29.18 3.34 41.74
CA LEU A 227 27.76 3.23 42.11
C LEU A 227 27.47 1.98 42.94
N PHE A 228 28.08 0.84 42.58
CA PHE A 228 27.90 -0.40 43.34
C PHE A 228 28.39 -0.29 44.79
N PHE A 229 29.54 0.36 45.02
CA PHE A 229 30.13 0.48 46.35
C PHE A 229 29.57 1.64 47.19
N ASP A 230 29.24 2.77 46.56
CA ASP A 230 28.84 3.99 47.28
C ASP A 230 27.36 4.00 47.66
N ILE A 231 26.52 3.16 47.05
CA ILE A 231 25.08 3.14 47.33
C ILE A 231 24.78 2.31 48.59
N GLU A 232 24.15 2.95 49.58
CA GLU A 232 23.92 2.35 50.91
C GLU A 232 22.80 1.30 50.89
N GLU A 233 21.66 1.62 50.28
CA GLU A 233 20.47 0.74 50.21
C GLU A 233 19.96 0.61 48.77
N GLY A 234 20.52 -0.33 48.02
CA GLY A 234 20.06 -0.58 46.66
C GLY A 234 20.35 -1.97 46.11
N TYR A 235 19.75 -2.24 44.96
CA TYR A 235 20.04 -3.37 44.09
C TYR A 235 20.74 -2.84 42.84
N PHE A 236 21.89 -3.40 42.49
CA PHE A 236 22.61 -3.02 41.29
C PHE A 236 22.54 -4.15 40.26
N HIS A 237 21.89 -3.87 39.15
CA HIS A 237 21.87 -4.74 37.98
C HIS A 237 22.94 -4.28 36.99
N ASP A 238 23.91 -5.17 36.72
CA ASP A 238 24.89 -4.96 35.65
C ASP A 238 24.38 -5.56 34.34
N TYR A 239 24.16 -4.68 33.36
CA TYR A 239 23.71 -5.00 32.01
C TYR A 239 24.54 -6.15 31.38
N GLY A 240 25.83 -6.26 31.71
CA GLY A 240 26.74 -7.24 31.12
C GLY A 240 26.50 -8.70 31.52
N PHE A 241 25.78 -8.97 32.61
CA PHE A 241 25.76 -10.31 33.23
C PHE A 241 24.38 -10.96 33.35
N GLU A 242 23.31 -10.17 33.37
CA GLU A 242 21.96 -10.67 33.69
C GLU A 242 20.90 -10.26 32.66
N LYS A 243 19.71 -10.88 32.76
CA LYS A 243 18.57 -10.51 31.94
C LYS A 243 18.10 -9.10 32.36
N ASN A 244 18.21 -8.15 31.43
CA ASN A 244 17.96 -6.74 31.71
C ASN A 244 16.53 -6.46 32.24
N PRO A 245 16.36 -5.98 33.50
CA PRO A 245 15.08 -5.65 34.10
C PRO A 245 14.49 -4.32 33.59
N TYR A 246 15.16 -3.62 32.67
CA TYR A 246 14.83 -2.26 32.24
C TYR A 246 13.34 -1.95 32.07
N LEU A 247 12.60 -2.75 31.29
CA LEU A 247 11.17 -2.51 31.06
C LEU A 247 10.33 -2.67 32.33
N SER A 248 10.61 -3.70 33.13
CA SER A 248 9.95 -3.89 34.42
C SER A 248 10.27 -2.78 35.43
N LEU A 249 11.47 -2.21 35.39
CA LEU A 249 11.81 -1.03 36.19
C LEU A 249 10.97 0.19 35.78
N LEU A 250 10.86 0.45 34.48
CA LEU A 250 10.02 1.55 33.96
C LEU A 250 8.54 1.37 34.34
N ALA A 251 8.03 0.13 34.30
CA ALA A 251 6.64 -0.18 34.61
C ALA A 251 6.31 -0.02 36.10
N GLU A 252 7.14 -0.58 36.99
CA GLU A 252 6.81 -0.73 38.42
C GLU A 252 7.36 0.38 39.32
N ALA A 253 8.35 1.18 38.86
CA ALA A 253 8.96 2.19 39.71
C ALA A 253 7.98 3.27 40.21
N ARG A 254 8.27 3.79 41.41
CA ARG A 254 7.57 4.95 41.99
C ARG A 254 8.01 6.26 41.34
N ALA A 255 9.30 6.36 41.03
CA ALA A 255 9.91 7.45 40.28
C ALA A 255 11.13 6.91 39.53
N ILE A 256 11.56 7.63 38.50
CA ILE A 256 12.72 7.29 37.68
C ILE A 256 13.73 8.42 37.79
N VAL A 257 14.98 8.08 38.11
CA VAL A 257 16.13 8.97 38.00
C VAL A 257 16.97 8.49 36.82
N VAL A 258 17.32 9.37 35.90
CA VAL A 258 18.08 9.03 34.70
C VAL A 258 19.25 9.99 34.52
N THR A 259 20.41 9.49 34.13
CA THR A 259 21.55 10.37 33.85
C THR A 259 21.34 11.18 32.57
N GLY A 260 21.71 12.46 32.60
CA GLY A 260 21.53 13.41 31.49
C GLY A 260 22.35 13.11 30.23
N ASP A 261 23.21 12.09 30.24
CA ASP A 261 24.10 11.74 29.12
C ASP A 261 23.47 10.75 28.13
N SER A 262 22.21 10.36 28.31
CA SER A 262 21.53 9.38 27.47
C SER A 262 20.18 9.86 26.97
N MET A 263 20.16 10.50 25.78
CA MET A 263 18.91 10.96 25.16
C MET A 263 17.86 9.87 25.01
N SER A 264 18.27 8.66 24.61
CA SER A 264 17.36 7.52 24.46
C SER A 264 16.73 7.13 25.79
N MET A 265 17.53 6.93 26.86
CA MET A 265 16.97 6.54 28.16
C MET A 265 16.09 7.63 28.76
N ILE A 266 16.43 8.91 28.55
CA ILE A 266 15.59 10.02 29.00
C ILE A 266 14.24 9.96 28.29
N CYS A 267 14.23 9.76 26.96
CA CYS A 267 12.97 9.67 26.21
C CYS A 267 12.15 8.43 26.61
N GLU A 268 12.81 7.28 26.81
CA GLU A 268 12.21 6.03 27.27
C GLU A 268 11.59 6.19 28.68
N ALA A 269 12.30 6.83 29.61
CA ALA A 269 11.81 7.13 30.95
C ALA A 269 10.59 8.07 30.94
N CYS A 270 10.64 9.14 30.15
CA CYS A 270 9.51 10.07 29.99
C CYS A 270 8.27 9.42 29.35
N SER A 271 8.44 8.27 28.70
CA SER A 271 7.34 7.52 28.07
C SER A 271 6.62 6.58 29.02
N ALA A 272 7.20 6.30 30.19
CA ALA A 272 6.60 5.42 31.19
C ALA A 272 5.44 6.06 31.99
N GLU A 273 5.14 7.34 31.74
CA GLU A 273 4.12 8.13 32.47
C GLU A 273 4.38 8.19 34.01
N LYS A 274 5.65 8.08 34.42
CA LYS A 274 6.11 8.16 35.82
C LYS A 274 6.77 9.51 36.11
N PRO A 275 6.89 9.91 37.40
CA PRO A 275 7.79 10.98 37.80
C PRO A 275 9.22 10.71 37.29
N VAL A 276 9.78 11.62 36.48
CA VAL A 276 11.12 11.47 35.90
C VAL A 276 12.02 12.63 36.33
N PHE A 277 13.19 12.29 36.84
CA PHE A 277 14.22 13.23 37.29
C PHE A 277 15.50 13.02 36.48
N ILE A 278 16.00 14.08 35.86
CA ILE A 278 17.23 14.03 35.07
C ILE A 278 18.38 14.51 35.94
N TYR A 279 19.38 13.65 36.13
CA TYR A 279 20.64 14.04 36.76
C TYR A 279 21.49 14.81 35.75
N GLU A 280 21.59 16.11 35.99
CA GLU A 280 22.48 17.02 35.28
C GLU A 280 23.71 17.31 36.13
N GLN A 281 24.88 17.33 35.48
CA GLN A 281 26.12 17.68 36.15
C GLN A 281 26.32 19.20 36.23
N ASN A 282 26.94 19.63 37.33
CA ASN A 282 27.11 21.05 37.69
C ASN A 282 27.96 21.86 36.68
N ASP A 283 28.93 21.25 35.97
CA ASP A 283 29.71 21.93 34.91
C ASP A 283 29.11 21.68 33.51
N GLN A 284 27.91 22.21 33.31
CA GLN A 284 27.13 21.98 32.09
C GLN A 284 27.90 22.33 30.80
N LYS A 285 28.84 23.30 30.81
CA LYS A 285 29.48 23.82 29.58
C LYS A 285 30.42 22.83 28.89
N ARG A 286 31.00 21.88 29.62
CA ARG A 286 32.00 20.93 29.07
C ARG A 286 31.42 19.55 28.80
N PHE A 287 30.36 19.18 29.50
CA PHE A 287 29.96 17.78 29.56
C PHE A 287 28.92 17.37 28.51
N TYR A 288 27.87 18.18 28.35
CA TYR A 288 26.78 17.92 27.44
C TYR A 288 26.95 18.73 26.16
N PRO A 289 27.01 18.08 24.98
CA PRO A 289 26.83 18.80 23.73
C PRO A 289 25.48 19.56 23.77
N ASN A 290 25.42 20.76 23.17
CA ASN A 290 24.27 21.67 23.34
C ASN A 290 22.90 21.04 23.09
N ASN A 291 22.83 20.06 22.18
CA ASN A 291 21.60 19.35 21.85
C ASN A 291 21.03 18.50 23.01
N TYR A 292 21.85 18.03 23.98
CA TYR A 292 21.38 17.35 25.19
C TYR A 292 20.66 18.32 26.13
N LYS A 293 21.26 19.50 26.35
CA LYS A 293 20.65 20.53 27.18
C LYS A 293 19.33 21.02 26.62
N ILE A 294 19.27 21.22 25.30
CA ILE A 294 18.04 21.65 24.62
C ILE A 294 16.95 20.58 24.83
N LEU A 295 17.30 19.28 24.74
CA LEU A 295 16.36 18.21 25.08
C LEU A 295 15.92 18.29 26.55
N HIS A 296 16.83 18.39 27.51
CA HIS A 296 16.44 18.42 28.93
C HIS A 296 15.48 19.58 29.20
N HIS A 297 15.84 20.79 28.73
CA HIS A 297 14.99 21.97 28.88
C HIS A 297 13.63 21.80 28.22
N SER A 298 13.54 21.24 27.01
CA SER A 298 12.25 21.02 26.35
C SER A 298 11.35 20.05 27.13
N LEU A 299 11.93 19.05 27.78
CA LEU A 299 11.19 18.11 28.64
C LEU A 299 10.72 18.74 29.95
N TYR A 300 11.51 19.66 30.52
CA TYR A 300 11.13 20.44 31.69
C TYR A 300 9.99 21.40 31.37
N GLU A 301 10.09 22.13 30.25
CA GLU A 301 9.04 23.05 29.78
C GLU A 301 7.75 22.32 29.43
N ALA A 302 7.86 21.11 28.86
CA ALA A 302 6.70 20.25 28.59
C ALA A 302 6.11 19.62 29.86
N GLY A 303 6.74 19.77 31.03
CA GLY A 303 6.24 19.22 32.28
C GLY A 303 6.22 17.69 32.32
N ILE A 304 7.20 17.04 31.66
CA ILE A 304 7.33 15.58 31.61
C ILE A 304 8.64 15.05 32.24
N ALA A 305 9.57 15.94 32.58
CA ALA A 305 10.70 15.65 33.45
C ALA A 305 11.00 16.84 34.37
N LYS A 306 11.86 16.64 35.37
CA LYS A 306 12.43 17.71 36.21
C LYS A 306 13.93 17.52 36.44
N PRO A 307 14.72 18.58 36.68
CA PRO A 307 16.08 18.42 37.17
C PRO A 307 16.08 17.68 38.50
N LEU A 308 17.02 16.74 38.71
CA LEU A 308 17.13 16.00 39.98
C LEU A 308 17.27 16.96 41.18
N ASP A 309 18.04 18.02 41.04
CA ASP A 309 18.30 19.00 42.11
C ASP A 309 17.07 19.86 42.45
N SER A 310 16.00 19.79 41.67
CA SER A 310 14.74 20.49 41.94
C SER A 310 13.74 19.65 42.74
N ILE A 311 14.12 18.44 43.14
CA ILE A 311 13.22 17.52 43.82
C ILE A 311 12.85 18.03 45.22
N ASN A 312 11.55 18.17 45.44
CA ASN A 312 10.95 18.45 46.75
C ASN A 312 9.81 17.48 47.10
N ARG A 313 9.42 16.64 46.14
CA ARG A 313 8.48 15.54 46.27
C ARG A 313 8.79 14.50 45.19
N LEU A 314 8.77 13.22 45.54
CA LEU A 314 8.87 12.13 44.56
C LEU A 314 7.61 12.04 43.68
N GLU A 315 6.44 12.19 44.29
CA GLU A 315 5.17 12.00 43.61
C GLU A 315 4.74 13.28 42.89
N TRP A 316 4.75 13.22 41.56
CA TRP A 316 4.10 14.18 40.70
C TRP A 316 3.64 13.48 39.43
N LYS A 317 2.56 13.95 38.84
CA LYS A 317 2.06 13.39 37.58
C LYS A 317 2.58 14.25 36.43
N PRO A 318 3.22 13.66 35.40
CA PRO A 318 3.51 14.37 34.16
C PRO A 318 2.27 15.07 33.63
N GLU A 319 2.37 16.39 33.40
CA GLU A 319 1.27 17.22 32.90
C GLU A 319 1.23 17.23 31.37
N GLY A 320 2.40 17.11 30.74
CA GLY A 320 2.54 17.00 29.29
C GLY A 320 2.25 15.61 28.75
N LYS A 321 2.09 15.53 27.42
CA LYS A 321 1.92 14.28 26.70
C LYS A 321 3.23 13.48 26.74
N ALA A 322 3.15 12.19 27.07
CA ALA A 322 4.29 11.28 27.00
C ALA A 322 4.92 11.27 25.60
N ILE A 323 6.25 11.18 25.56
CA ILE A 323 7.00 11.13 24.30
C ILE A 323 6.61 9.87 23.55
N ASN A 324 6.28 10.01 22.27
CA ASN A 324 6.06 8.86 21.40
C ASN A 324 6.46 9.21 19.96
N SER A 325 7.74 9.59 19.81
CA SER A 325 8.31 9.94 18.50
C SER A 325 8.16 8.79 17.50
N ALA A 326 8.21 7.54 17.94
CA ALA A 326 8.01 6.39 17.05
C ALA A 326 6.63 6.40 16.38
N THR A 327 5.57 6.63 17.16
CA THR A 327 4.20 6.75 16.63
C THR A 327 4.02 8.01 15.78
N GLN A 328 4.63 9.13 16.18
CA GLN A 328 4.63 10.37 15.39
C GLN A 328 5.22 10.13 13.99
N ILE A 329 6.37 9.47 13.92
CA ILE A 329 7.04 9.13 12.65
C ILE A 329 6.19 8.13 11.85
N ALA A 330 5.68 7.07 12.48
CA ALA A 330 4.84 6.07 11.82
C ALA A 330 3.59 6.70 11.18
N ASN A 331 2.92 7.61 11.87
CA ASN A 331 1.78 8.35 11.32
C ASN A 331 2.18 9.20 10.12
N LYS A 332 3.36 9.84 10.14
CA LYS A 332 3.84 10.58 8.98
C LYS A 332 4.13 9.67 7.79
N ILE A 333 4.68 8.48 8.03
CA ILE A 333 4.91 7.49 6.99
C ILE A 333 3.58 7.06 6.36
N ARG A 334 2.55 6.79 7.18
CA ARG A 334 1.19 6.50 6.69
C ARG A 334 0.65 7.63 5.81
N GLU A 335 0.73 8.88 6.27
CA GLU A 335 0.32 10.05 5.48
C GLU A 335 1.07 10.16 4.14
N LEU A 336 2.37 9.83 4.11
CA LEU A 336 3.16 9.89 2.87
C LEU A 336 2.78 8.78 1.89
N ILE A 337 2.45 7.60 2.38
CA ILE A 337 1.93 6.49 1.58
C ILE A 337 0.56 6.88 1.02
N GLU A 338 -0.36 7.33 1.86
CA GLU A 338 -1.69 7.80 1.44
C GLU A 338 -1.58 8.95 0.42
N LYS A 339 -0.75 9.96 0.67
CA LYS A 339 -0.53 11.06 -0.28
C LYS A 339 0.08 10.58 -1.59
N ARG A 340 0.93 9.56 -1.57
CA ARG A 340 1.49 8.95 -2.79
C ARG A 340 0.42 8.18 -3.55
N GLU A 341 -0.42 7.41 -2.87
CA GLU A 341 -1.58 6.74 -3.45
C GLU A 341 -2.52 7.79 -4.10
N ILE A 342 -2.91 8.82 -3.34
CA ILE A 342 -3.76 9.94 -3.81
C ILE A 342 -3.09 10.77 -4.92
N SER A 343 -1.76 10.96 -4.89
CA SER A 343 -1.03 11.73 -5.92
C SER A 343 -0.76 10.89 -7.17
N GLN A 344 -0.57 9.58 -7.04
CA GLN A 344 -0.57 8.65 -8.15
C GLN A 344 -1.95 8.71 -8.79
N GLU A 345 -3.02 8.51 -8.03
CA GLU A 345 -4.42 8.67 -8.47
C GLU A 345 -4.69 10.04 -9.15
N LYS A 346 -4.24 11.17 -8.59
CA LYS A 346 -4.40 12.50 -9.21
C LYS A 346 -3.52 12.75 -10.44
N LYS A 347 -2.34 12.10 -10.53
CA LYS A 347 -1.45 12.19 -11.69
C LYS A 347 -1.96 11.32 -12.85
N TYR A 348 -2.77 10.30 -12.56
CA TYR A 348 -3.59 9.57 -13.54
C TYR A 348 -4.79 10.39 -14.04
N ILE A 349 -5.23 11.44 -13.31
CA ILE A 349 -6.40 12.27 -13.66
C ILE A 349 -6.06 13.55 -14.47
N SER A 350 -4.80 13.99 -14.57
CA SER A 350 -4.48 15.32 -15.18
C SER A 350 -3.20 15.40 -16.02
N ARG A 351 -3.06 14.56 -17.06
CA ARG A 351 -2.09 14.82 -18.13
C ARG A 351 -2.78 15.12 -19.45
N LYS A 352 -2.44 16.28 -20.05
CA LYS A 352 -2.78 16.57 -21.44
C LYS A 352 -2.11 15.51 -22.33
N PRO A 353 -2.84 14.87 -23.26
CA PRO A 353 -2.29 13.81 -24.09
C PRO A 353 -1.13 14.33 -24.95
N LYS A 354 0.02 13.64 -24.91
CA LYS A 354 1.24 13.97 -25.67
C LYS A 354 1.19 13.55 -27.14
N LYS A 355 0.06 13.06 -27.65
CA LYS A 355 -0.11 12.67 -29.06
C LYS A 355 -1.49 13.13 -29.56
N SER A 356 -1.61 13.37 -30.87
CA SER A 356 -2.88 13.70 -31.51
C SER A 356 -3.95 12.67 -31.10
N VAL A 357 -5.06 13.13 -30.54
CA VAL A 357 -6.17 12.28 -30.09
C VAL A 357 -6.76 11.54 -31.30
N VAL A 358 -6.68 10.20 -31.28
CA VAL A 358 -7.29 9.33 -32.30
C VAL A 358 -8.39 8.53 -31.63
N ILE A 359 -9.64 8.93 -31.85
CA ILE A 359 -10.83 8.18 -31.42
C ILE A 359 -11.14 7.14 -32.51
N PRO A 360 -11.43 5.87 -32.16
CA PRO A 360 -11.84 4.86 -33.13
C PRO A 360 -13.03 5.32 -33.99
N GLU A 361 -13.01 5.04 -35.30
CA GLU A 361 -14.08 5.43 -36.23
C GLU A 361 -15.44 4.86 -35.83
N THR A 362 -15.43 3.68 -35.22
CA THR A 362 -16.61 2.98 -34.69
C THR A 362 -17.27 3.76 -33.57
N THR A 363 -16.47 4.21 -32.61
CA THR A 363 -16.90 5.07 -31.51
C THR A 363 -17.41 6.40 -32.04
N MET A 364 -16.72 7.01 -33.00
CA MET A 364 -17.16 8.27 -33.63
C MET A 364 -18.51 8.13 -34.33
N LYS A 365 -18.75 7.04 -35.08
CA LYS A 365 -20.03 6.79 -35.76
C LYS A 365 -21.20 6.69 -34.79
N VAL A 366 -20.98 6.11 -33.61
CA VAL A 366 -22.03 5.86 -32.63
C VAL A 366 -22.24 7.04 -31.69
N CYS A 367 -21.16 7.74 -31.30
CA CYS A 367 -21.19 8.72 -30.23
C CYS A 367 -21.21 10.18 -30.71
N ASN A 368 -20.79 10.43 -31.96
CA ASN A 368 -20.68 11.79 -32.51
C ASN A 368 -21.89 12.14 -33.41
N THR A 369 -23.10 11.90 -32.90
CA THR A 369 -24.39 12.23 -33.52
C THR A 369 -24.94 13.54 -33.00
N GLU A 370 -25.76 14.26 -33.78
CA GLU A 370 -26.32 15.56 -33.37
C GLU A 370 -27.13 15.50 -32.07
N ASN A 371 -27.83 14.38 -31.86
CA ASN A 371 -28.61 14.10 -30.66
C ASN A 371 -28.03 12.92 -29.88
N CYS A 372 -28.27 12.93 -28.57
CA CYS A 372 -27.97 11.83 -27.64
C CYS A 372 -29.20 11.57 -26.75
N ALA A 373 -29.22 10.44 -26.05
CA ALA A 373 -30.21 10.20 -25.00
C ALA A 373 -29.70 10.78 -23.67
N THR A 374 -30.55 11.52 -22.97
CA THR A 374 -30.36 11.91 -21.57
C THR A 374 -31.10 10.93 -20.68
N ILE A 375 -30.47 10.52 -19.58
CA ILE A 375 -31.01 9.53 -18.65
C ILE A 375 -30.90 10.08 -17.24
N GLU A 376 -32.02 10.12 -16.54
CA GLU A 376 -32.11 10.52 -15.13
C GLU A 376 -32.63 9.36 -14.29
N PHE A 377 -32.08 9.23 -13.09
CA PHE A 377 -32.44 8.17 -12.15
C PHE A 377 -32.98 8.76 -10.84
N THR A 378 -34.06 8.18 -10.36
CA THR A 378 -34.48 8.26 -8.95
C THR A 378 -34.01 7.01 -8.21
N GLN A 379 -34.06 7.02 -6.87
CA GLN A 379 -33.78 5.83 -6.08
C GLN A 379 -34.72 4.66 -6.43
N GLU A 380 -36.02 4.95 -6.65
CA GLU A 380 -36.99 3.96 -7.14
C GLU A 380 -36.58 3.43 -8.53
N GLY A 381 -36.09 4.31 -9.41
CA GLY A 381 -35.58 3.97 -10.72
C GLY A 381 -34.40 3.00 -10.69
N LEU A 382 -33.43 3.22 -9.80
CA LEU A 382 -32.28 2.31 -9.64
C LEU A 382 -32.72 0.92 -9.17
N ASN A 383 -33.62 0.85 -8.18
CA ASN A 383 -34.16 -0.40 -7.69
C ASN A 383 -34.89 -1.17 -8.82
N ASN A 384 -35.77 -0.49 -9.55
CA ASN A 384 -36.52 -1.08 -10.66
C ASN A 384 -35.62 -1.50 -11.82
N LEU A 385 -34.55 -0.75 -12.09
CA LEU A 385 -33.55 -1.12 -13.09
C LEU A 385 -32.76 -2.36 -12.67
N GLY A 386 -32.40 -2.48 -11.39
CA GLY A 386 -31.80 -3.69 -10.82
C GLY A 386 -32.67 -4.92 -11.02
N GLU A 387 -33.97 -4.82 -10.71
CA GLU A 387 -34.93 -5.90 -10.97
C GLU A 387 -35.08 -6.23 -12.46
N LYS A 388 -35.05 -5.21 -13.34
CA LYS A 388 -35.09 -5.43 -14.79
C LYS A 388 -33.85 -6.15 -15.30
N TYR A 389 -32.66 -5.88 -14.75
CA TYR A 389 -31.46 -6.65 -15.10
C TYR A 389 -31.59 -8.13 -14.70
N ARG A 390 -32.22 -8.45 -13.56
CA ARG A 390 -32.47 -9.84 -13.14
C ARG A 390 -33.39 -10.61 -14.10
N GLN A 391 -34.17 -9.92 -14.95
CA GLN A 391 -35.02 -10.55 -15.97
C GLN A 391 -34.25 -10.94 -17.24
N VAL A 392 -33.01 -10.45 -17.41
CA VAL A 392 -32.17 -10.83 -18.56
C VAL A 392 -31.79 -12.30 -18.47
N ARG A 393 -31.70 -12.97 -19.63
CA ARG A 393 -31.37 -14.39 -19.73
C ARG A 393 -29.88 -14.61 -20.01
N GLY A 394 -29.25 -15.43 -19.18
CA GLY A 394 -27.84 -15.84 -19.32
C GLY A 394 -26.83 -14.68 -19.31
N VAL A 395 -25.78 -14.82 -20.13
CA VAL A 395 -24.70 -13.83 -20.35
C VAL A 395 -24.76 -13.27 -21.77
N PRO A 396 -24.06 -12.15 -22.07
CA PRO A 396 -23.94 -11.65 -23.43
C PRO A 396 -23.56 -12.74 -24.43
N LYS A 397 -24.20 -12.74 -25.60
CA LYS A 397 -24.09 -13.83 -26.58
C LYS A 397 -22.64 -14.22 -26.90
N PHE A 398 -21.76 -13.25 -27.14
CA PHE A 398 -20.36 -13.51 -27.47
C PHE A 398 -19.58 -14.18 -26.32
N ILE A 399 -19.98 -13.94 -25.06
CA ILE A 399 -19.44 -14.63 -23.89
C ILE A 399 -19.99 -16.06 -23.84
N HIS A 400 -21.30 -16.23 -23.99
CA HIS A 400 -21.93 -17.55 -24.07
C HIS A 400 -21.27 -18.41 -25.16
N ASP A 401 -21.13 -17.89 -26.37
CA ASP A 401 -20.48 -18.60 -27.47
C ASP A 401 -19.02 -18.96 -27.14
N PHE A 402 -18.28 -18.08 -26.44
CA PHE A 402 -16.90 -18.37 -26.02
C PHE A 402 -16.82 -19.47 -24.96
N ILE A 403 -17.62 -19.41 -23.90
CA ILE A 403 -17.57 -20.42 -22.82
C ILE A 403 -18.01 -21.82 -23.29
N HIS A 404 -18.84 -21.88 -24.33
CA HIS A 404 -19.22 -23.13 -24.99
C HIS A 404 -18.25 -23.56 -26.10
N LEU A 405 -17.15 -22.82 -26.29
CA LEU A 405 -16.18 -23.03 -27.36
C LEU A 405 -16.80 -23.18 -28.76
N ASP A 406 -17.84 -22.39 -29.04
CA ASP A 406 -18.51 -22.35 -30.33
C ASP A 406 -17.59 -21.68 -31.35
N TYR A 407 -17.23 -22.40 -32.42
CA TYR A 407 -16.33 -21.91 -33.48
C TYR A 407 -16.83 -20.62 -34.17
N LYS A 408 -18.12 -20.27 -34.03
CA LYS A 408 -18.69 -19.00 -34.51
C LYS A 408 -18.32 -17.80 -33.64
N SER A 409 -17.86 -18.03 -32.41
CA SER A 409 -17.41 -16.95 -31.53
C SER A 409 -16.17 -16.28 -32.14
N PRO A 410 -16.13 -14.94 -32.15
CA PRO A 410 -14.99 -14.20 -32.69
C PRO A 410 -13.70 -14.40 -31.87
N TYR A 411 -13.80 -14.99 -30.68
CA TYR A 411 -12.70 -15.20 -29.76
C TYR A 411 -11.97 -16.53 -29.97
N ILE A 412 -12.60 -17.53 -30.60
CA ILE A 412 -12.01 -18.88 -30.70
C ILE A 412 -10.74 -18.90 -31.56
N ALA A 413 -10.76 -18.24 -32.71
CA ALA A 413 -9.58 -18.12 -33.56
C ALA A 413 -8.42 -17.34 -32.89
N ILE A 414 -8.73 -16.52 -31.88
CA ILE A 414 -7.73 -15.80 -31.09
C ILE A 414 -7.20 -16.71 -30.00
N LEU A 415 -8.07 -17.44 -29.30
CA LEU A 415 -7.72 -18.42 -28.28
C LEU A 415 -6.76 -19.48 -28.83
N GLU A 416 -7.01 -19.99 -30.04
CA GLU A 416 -6.14 -20.99 -30.69
C GLU A 416 -4.74 -20.47 -31.00
N LYS A 417 -4.61 -19.17 -31.35
CA LYS A 417 -3.34 -18.58 -31.79
C LYS A 417 -2.58 -17.89 -30.67
N LYS A 418 -3.32 -17.35 -29.70
CA LYS A 418 -2.87 -16.44 -28.66
C LYS A 418 -3.64 -16.69 -27.36
N PRO A 419 -3.55 -17.91 -26.78
CA PRO A 419 -4.24 -18.25 -25.55
C PRO A 419 -3.79 -17.37 -24.37
N GLU A 420 -2.56 -16.85 -24.39
CA GLU A 420 -2.03 -15.94 -23.36
C GLU A 420 -2.80 -14.62 -23.24
N LEU A 421 -3.64 -14.26 -24.22
CA LEU A 421 -4.47 -13.06 -24.18
C LEU A 421 -5.76 -13.22 -23.37
N PHE A 422 -6.04 -14.44 -22.92
CA PHE A 422 -7.20 -14.79 -22.13
C PHE A 422 -6.76 -15.31 -20.76
N SER A 423 -7.52 -14.95 -19.74
CA SER A 423 -7.26 -15.42 -18.37
C SER A 423 -8.53 -15.38 -17.54
N TRP A 424 -8.44 -15.99 -16.36
CA TRP A 424 -9.48 -15.89 -15.34
C TRP A 424 -8.94 -15.20 -14.09
N SER A 425 -9.83 -14.58 -13.32
CA SER A 425 -9.51 -14.20 -11.93
C SER A 425 -9.09 -15.41 -11.12
N GLU A 426 -8.38 -15.18 -10.01
CA GLU A 426 -7.95 -16.23 -9.09
C GLU A 426 -9.14 -17.01 -8.51
N THR A 427 -10.26 -16.33 -8.29
CA THR A 427 -11.52 -16.99 -7.86
C THR A 427 -12.21 -17.74 -8.99
N GLY A 428 -11.84 -17.46 -10.24
CA GLY A 428 -12.43 -18.05 -11.44
C GLY A 428 -13.79 -17.47 -11.85
N ASP A 429 -14.21 -16.35 -11.25
CA ASP A 429 -15.51 -15.71 -11.52
C ASP A 429 -15.43 -14.63 -12.61
N PHE A 430 -14.25 -14.13 -12.95
CA PHE A 430 -14.07 -13.15 -14.03
C PHE A 430 -13.27 -13.75 -15.17
N LEU A 431 -13.82 -13.64 -16.39
CA LEU A 431 -13.12 -13.92 -17.62
C LEU A 431 -12.52 -12.62 -18.17
N ILE A 432 -11.20 -12.57 -18.33
CA ILE A 432 -10.46 -11.43 -18.87
C ILE A 432 -10.04 -11.75 -20.30
N LEU A 433 -10.32 -10.82 -21.22
CA LEU A 433 -10.15 -11.04 -22.65
C LEU A 433 -9.91 -9.72 -23.42
N PRO A 434 -9.43 -9.77 -24.68
CA PRO A 434 -9.28 -8.58 -25.51
C PRO A 434 -10.63 -7.89 -25.81
N ASN A 435 -10.70 -6.56 -25.67
CA ASN A 435 -11.91 -5.82 -26.03
C ASN A 435 -11.91 -5.55 -27.54
N LEU A 436 -12.47 -6.48 -28.32
CA LEU A 436 -12.34 -6.54 -29.78
C LEU A 436 -12.64 -5.24 -30.54
N PRO A 437 -13.67 -4.44 -30.18
CA PRO A 437 -13.91 -3.15 -30.83
C PRO A 437 -12.76 -2.13 -30.72
N TYR A 438 -11.85 -2.33 -29.77
CA TYR A 438 -10.77 -1.41 -29.42
C TYR A 438 -9.37 -2.00 -29.63
N ILE A 439 -9.24 -3.18 -30.24
CA ILE A 439 -7.94 -3.81 -30.47
C ILE A 439 -7.61 -3.92 -31.97
N ASP A 440 -6.36 -3.66 -32.35
CA ASP A 440 -5.87 -4.03 -33.68
C ASP A 440 -5.55 -5.53 -33.68
N LEU A 441 -6.50 -6.33 -34.16
CA LEU A 441 -6.41 -7.79 -34.10
C LEU A 441 -5.17 -8.36 -34.81
N ASN A 442 -4.76 -7.77 -35.93
CA ASN A 442 -3.57 -8.23 -36.64
C ASN A 442 -2.31 -8.03 -35.79
N LYS A 443 -2.20 -6.91 -35.08
CA LYS A 443 -1.09 -6.71 -34.14
C LYS A 443 -1.19 -7.62 -32.93
N ALA A 444 -2.38 -7.77 -32.36
CA ALA A 444 -2.61 -8.68 -31.23
C ALA A 444 -2.18 -10.12 -31.53
N LEU A 445 -2.45 -10.61 -32.74
CA LEU A 445 -2.09 -11.97 -33.15
C LEU A 445 -0.61 -12.15 -33.48
N ASN A 446 0.09 -11.11 -33.97
CA ASN A 446 1.50 -11.21 -34.33
C ASN A 446 2.43 -10.85 -33.17
N ASN A 447 2.21 -9.68 -32.54
CA ASN A 447 3.00 -9.18 -31.43
C ASN A 447 2.14 -8.26 -30.53
N PRO A 448 1.40 -8.82 -29.54
CA PRO A 448 0.50 -8.03 -28.72
C PRO A 448 1.20 -6.92 -27.92
N LYS A 449 2.51 -7.06 -27.64
CA LYS A 449 3.32 -6.01 -26.99
C LYS A 449 3.53 -4.75 -27.83
N GLU A 450 3.18 -4.76 -29.12
CA GLU A 450 3.21 -3.55 -29.95
C GLU A 450 1.94 -2.70 -29.86
N LEU A 451 0.88 -3.22 -29.22
CA LEU A 451 -0.39 -2.50 -29.09
C LEU A 451 -0.23 -1.20 -28.29
N VAL A 452 0.65 -1.16 -27.28
CA VAL A 452 0.95 0.05 -26.48
C VAL A 452 1.46 1.22 -27.33
N ASN A 453 2.09 0.93 -28.48
CA ASN A 453 2.65 1.95 -29.36
C ASN A 453 1.61 2.57 -30.32
N LEU A 454 0.39 2.02 -30.35
CA LEU A 454 -0.66 2.51 -31.25
C LEU A 454 -1.17 3.90 -30.85
N PRO A 455 -1.32 4.84 -31.80
CA PRO A 455 -1.84 6.18 -31.50
C PRO A 455 -3.23 6.21 -30.87
N GLN A 456 -4.07 5.22 -31.19
CA GLN A 456 -5.42 5.06 -30.63
C GLN A 456 -5.47 4.24 -29.34
N GLY A 457 -4.33 3.72 -28.88
CA GLY A 457 -4.27 2.78 -27.77
C GLY A 457 -4.96 1.43 -28.05
N PHE A 458 -5.31 0.72 -27.00
CA PHE A 458 -6.15 -0.49 -27.05
C PHE A 458 -6.97 -0.67 -25.76
N ALA A 459 -7.80 -1.70 -25.69
CA ALA A 459 -8.48 -2.04 -24.44
C ALA A 459 -8.62 -3.56 -24.22
N THR A 460 -8.67 -3.95 -22.94
CA THR A 460 -9.09 -5.27 -22.46
C THR A 460 -10.36 -5.12 -21.63
N ILE A 461 -11.01 -6.24 -21.33
CA ILE A 461 -12.26 -6.25 -20.57
C ILE A 461 -12.34 -7.50 -19.70
N ALA A 462 -12.84 -7.35 -18.47
CA ALA A 462 -13.13 -8.45 -17.55
C ALA A 462 -14.65 -8.59 -17.40
N TRP A 463 -15.18 -9.80 -17.59
CA TRP A 463 -16.60 -10.13 -17.51
C TRP A 463 -16.86 -11.07 -16.33
N TYR A 464 -17.78 -10.70 -15.44
CA TYR A 464 -18.26 -11.61 -14.41
C TYR A 464 -19.10 -12.73 -15.03
N ILE A 465 -18.77 -13.97 -14.67
CA ILE A 465 -19.44 -15.20 -15.08
C ILE A 465 -19.85 -15.96 -13.83
N HIS A 466 -21.16 -16.03 -13.58
CA HIS A 466 -21.68 -16.77 -12.44
C HIS A 466 -21.36 -18.27 -12.54
N PRO A 467 -20.97 -18.97 -11.46
CA PRO A 467 -20.57 -20.38 -11.51
C PRO A 467 -21.59 -21.32 -12.17
N GLN A 468 -22.88 -21.09 -11.94
CA GLN A 468 -23.96 -21.86 -12.58
C GLN A 468 -23.96 -21.76 -14.11
N ILE A 469 -23.49 -20.65 -14.69
CA ILE A 469 -23.39 -20.48 -16.14
C ILE A 469 -22.25 -21.33 -16.72
N LEU A 470 -21.21 -21.61 -15.93
CA LEU A 470 -20.12 -22.50 -16.33
C LEU A 470 -20.52 -23.98 -16.28
N SER A 471 -21.61 -24.32 -15.60
CA SER A 471 -22.10 -25.70 -15.50
C SER A 471 -22.39 -26.28 -16.89
N GLY A 472 -21.79 -27.43 -17.20
CA GLY A 472 -21.93 -28.07 -18.52
C GLY A 472 -21.02 -27.48 -19.61
N THR A 473 -20.14 -26.55 -19.27
CA THR A 473 -19.04 -26.09 -20.15
C THR A 473 -17.72 -26.72 -19.73
N VAL A 474 -16.70 -26.68 -20.58
CA VAL A 474 -15.35 -27.13 -20.18
C VAL A 474 -14.76 -26.27 -19.05
N PHE A 475 -15.21 -25.02 -18.94
CA PHE A 475 -14.72 -24.08 -17.92
C PHE A 475 -15.31 -24.35 -16.53
N SER A 476 -16.20 -25.34 -16.36
CA SER A 476 -16.53 -25.85 -15.03
C SER A 476 -15.31 -26.49 -14.36
N ASP A 477 -14.35 -26.99 -15.14
CA ASP A 477 -13.07 -27.48 -14.64
C ASP A 477 -12.14 -26.30 -14.30
N ILE A 478 -11.82 -26.14 -13.02
CA ILE A 478 -10.92 -25.08 -12.54
C ILE A 478 -9.54 -25.17 -13.19
N ARG A 479 -9.05 -26.38 -13.51
CA ARG A 479 -7.73 -26.58 -14.13
C ARG A 479 -7.66 -25.96 -15.53
N ILE A 480 -8.78 -25.96 -16.26
CA ILE A 480 -8.90 -25.30 -17.57
C ILE A 480 -8.95 -23.78 -17.41
N ARG A 481 -9.55 -23.27 -16.33
CA ARG A 481 -9.52 -21.82 -16.03
C ARG A 481 -8.12 -21.34 -15.60
N GLU A 482 -7.38 -22.16 -14.86
CA GLU A 482 -5.98 -21.91 -14.47
C GLU A 482 -5.02 -21.97 -15.67
N ASN A 483 -5.29 -22.87 -16.63
CA ASN A 483 -4.55 -22.99 -17.87
C ASN A 483 -5.49 -23.10 -19.08
N ILE A 484 -5.77 -21.95 -19.69
CA ILE A 484 -6.76 -21.84 -20.77
C ILE A 484 -6.38 -22.59 -22.05
N GLU A 485 -5.10 -22.93 -22.24
CA GLU A 485 -4.66 -23.76 -23.37
C GLU A 485 -5.30 -25.14 -23.35
N LEU A 486 -5.64 -25.65 -22.16
CA LEU A 486 -6.34 -26.92 -22.00
C LEU A 486 -7.77 -26.91 -22.58
N ALA A 487 -8.33 -25.72 -22.86
CA ALA A 487 -9.62 -25.61 -23.53
C ALA A 487 -9.54 -25.89 -25.04
N ILE A 488 -8.37 -25.68 -25.67
CA ILE A 488 -8.19 -25.75 -27.13
C ILE A 488 -8.60 -27.11 -27.72
N PRO A 489 -8.24 -28.27 -27.13
CA PRO A 489 -8.67 -29.58 -27.65
C PRO A 489 -10.18 -29.80 -27.64
N HIS A 490 -10.93 -29.01 -26.86
CA HIS A 490 -12.38 -29.10 -26.74
C HIS A 490 -13.13 -28.16 -27.67
N ILE A 491 -12.45 -27.39 -28.51
CA ILE A 491 -13.08 -26.50 -29.47
C ILE A 491 -13.99 -27.31 -30.39
N ASN A 492 -15.28 -26.99 -30.33
CA ASN A 492 -16.29 -27.80 -30.98
C ASN A 492 -16.40 -27.39 -32.45
N TYR A 493 -15.63 -28.08 -33.29
CA TYR A 493 -15.65 -27.92 -34.75
C TYR A 493 -16.86 -28.55 -35.45
N LYS A 494 -17.81 -29.14 -34.70
CA LYS A 494 -18.96 -29.81 -35.32
C LYS A 494 -19.91 -28.77 -35.95
N PRO A 495 -20.12 -28.80 -37.28
CA PRO A 495 -21.20 -28.06 -37.89
C PRO A 495 -22.48 -28.87 -37.62
N GLU A 496 -23.18 -28.60 -36.53
CA GLU A 496 -24.52 -29.18 -36.40
C GLU A 496 -25.47 -28.49 -37.38
N VAL A 497 -25.81 -29.27 -38.41
CA VAL A 497 -27.12 -29.26 -39.04
C VAL A 497 -28.15 -29.50 -37.94
N VAL A 498 -29.04 -28.53 -37.69
CA VAL A 498 -30.48 -28.66 -37.35
C VAL A 498 -30.99 -27.29 -36.88
N GLY A 499 -31.71 -26.61 -37.77
CA GLY A 499 -33.11 -26.22 -37.59
C GLY A 499 -33.64 -25.49 -36.35
N HIS A 500 -32.86 -25.08 -35.35
CA HIS A 500 -33.39 -24.26 -34.24
C HIS A 500 -33.04 -22.79 -34.44
N ASN A 501 -34.09 -21.96 -34.44
CA ASN A 501 -33.98 -20.52 -34.58
C ASN A 501 -33.12 -19.99 -33.41
N GLU A 502 -32.09 -19.21 -33.71
CA GLU A 502 -31.14 -18.64 -32.73
C GLU A 502 -31.83 -17.91 -31.57
N TYR A 503 -33.03 -17.38 -31.85
CA TYR A 503 -33.95 -16.79 -30.88
C TYR A 503 -34.50 -17.80 -29.86
N GLU A 504 -34.85 -19.03 -30.28
CA GLU A 504 -35.36 -20.09 -29.39
C GLU A 504 -34.28 -20.54 -28.38
N ARG A 505 -33.00 -20.58 -28.80
CA ARG A 505 -31.89 -20.96 -27.92
C ARG A 505 -31.69 -19.96 -26.77
N LEU A 506 -31.80 -18.66 -27.04
CA LEU A 506 -31.69 -17.61 -26.01
C LEU A 506 -32.93 -17.58 -25.10
N LEU A 507 -34.12 -17.85 -25.63
CA LEU A 507 -35.34 -17.97 -24.83
C LEU A 507 -35.30 -19.14 -23.84
N ASN A 508 -34.52 -20.18 -24.14
CA ASN A 508 -34.38 -21.37 -23.28
C ASN A 508 -33.34 -21.21 -22.17
N LEU A 509 -32.54 -20.14 -22.16
CA LEU A 509 -31.61 -19.86 -21.05
C LEU A 509 -32.38 -19.34 -19.83
N PRO A 510 -32.00 -19.73 -18.60
CA PRO A 510 -32.63 -19.18 -17.40
C PRO A 510 -32.37 -17.67 -17.31
N THR A 511 -33.35 -16.95 -16.79
CA THR A 511 -33.17 -15.56 -16.33
C THR A 511 -32.17 -15.53 -15.19
N ILE A 512 -31.50 -14.39 -15.00
CA ILE A 512 -30.60 -14.20 -13.87
C ILE A 512 -31.34 -14.43 -12.54
N GLN A 513 -32.60 -13.99 -12.43
CA GLN A 513 -33.43 -14.26 -11.25
C GLN A 513 -33.64 -15.76 -11.01
N GLU A 514 -33.87 -16.55 -12.06
CA GLU A 514 -33.98 -18.01 -11.95
C GLU A 514 -32.64 -18.65 -11.52
N ILE A 515 -31.51 -18.12 -12.01
CA ILE A 515 -30.17 -18.55 -11.58
C ILE A 515 -30.00 -18.30 -10.07
N GLU A 516 -30.20 -17.06 -9.61
CA GLU A 516 -30.06 -16.69 -8.18
C GLU A 516 -30.96 -17.56 -7.27
N LYS A 517 -32.21 -17.79 -7.68
CA LYS A 517 -33.16 -18.65 -6.94
C LYS A 517 -32.70 -20.11 -6.90
N SER A 518 -32.06 -20.60 -7.96
CA SER A 518 -31.62 -22.00 -8.05
C SER A 518 -30.35 -22.30 -7.26
N THR A 519 -29.49 -21.29 -7.07
CA THR A 519 -28.15 -21.47 -6.48
C THR A 519 -28.02 -20.88 -5.08
N GLU A 520 -28.94 -19.98 -4.69
CA GLU A 520 -28.82 -19.12 -3.51
C GLU A 520 -27.55 -18.22 -3.53
N VAL A 521 -26.93 -18.06 -4.70
CA VAL A 521 -25.75 -17.23 -4.91
C VAL A 521 -26.17 -15.94 -5.65
N PRO A 522 -25.86 -14.75 -5.12
CA PRO A 522 -26.16 -13.49 -5.79
C PRO A 522 -25.43 -13.34 -7.13
N TYR A 523 -26.09 -12.68 -8.09
CA TYR A 523 -25.53 -12.41 -9.41
C TYR A 523 -25.10 -10.94 -9.55
N LEU A 524 -23.87 -10.69 -10.00
CA LEU A 524 -23.41 -9.34 -10.32
C LEU A 524 -23.87 -8.94 -11.73
N CYS A 525 -25.05 -8.33 -11.84
CA CYS A 525 -25.63 -7.91 -13.12
C CYS A 525 -25.00 -6.61 -13.62
N SER A 526 -24.76 -5.68 -12.70
CA SER A 526 -24.20 -4.35 -12.98
C SER A 526 -23.51 -3.75 -11.76
N ILE A 527 -23.07 -2.49 -11.88
CA ILE A 527 -22.51 -1.74 -10.76
C ILE A 527 -23.49 -1.64 -9.57
N LEU A 528 -24.81 -1.74 -9.80
CA LEU A 528 -25.84 -1.69 -8.75
C LEU A 528 -25.75 -2.84 -7.74
N ASP A 529 -25.16 -3.97 -8.13
CA ASP A 529 -25.06 -5.15 -7.28
C ASP A 529 -23.81 -5.11 -6.38
N LEU A 530 -22.93 -4.11 -6.57
CA LEU A 530 -21.70 -3.99 -5.79
C LEU A 530 -21.98 -3.55 -4.35
N LYS A 531 -21.28 -4.19 -3.42
CA LYS A 531 -21.40 -4.03 -1.97
C LYS A 531 -20.01 -4.12 -1.35
N GLN A 532 -19.88 -3.75 -0.08
CA GLN A 532 -18.62 -3.84 0.66
C GLN A 532 -17.99 -5.24 0.62
N GLU A 533 -18.80 -6.29 0.69
CA GLU A 533 -18.33 -7.69 0.63
C GLU A 533 -17.63 -8.04 -0.70
N HIS A 534 -17.89 -7.28 -1.77
CA HIS A 534 -17.27 -7.48 -3.07
C HIS A 534 -15.89 -6.81 -3.21
N ILE A 535 -15.47 -5.96 -2.26
CA ILE A 535 -14.18 -5.23 -2.34
C ILE A 535 -12.97 -6.17 -2.55
N PRO A 536 -12.82 -7.31 -1.84
CA PRO A 536 -11.70 -8.22 -2.08
C PRO A 536 -11.68 -8.76 -3.51
N LEU A 537 -12.84 -9.15 -4.05
CA LEU A 537 -12.99 -9.63 -5.44
C LEU A 537 -12.63 -8.54 -6.45
N LEU A 538 -13.09 -7.30 -6.24
CA LEU A 538 -12.79 -6.16 -7.11
C LEU A 538 -11.30 -5.82 -7.14
N LYS A 539 -10.62 -5.89 -5.99
CA LYS A 539 -9.17 -5.67 -5.90
C LYS A 539 -8.37 -6.78 -6.57
N GLU A 540 -8.81 -8.03 -6.41
CA GLU A 540 -8.18 -9.19 -7.04
C GLU A 540 -8.28 -9.10 -8.56
N VAL A 541 -9.47 -8.88 -9.13
CA VAL A 541 -9.63 -8.81 -10.59
C VAL A 541 -8.85 -7.64 -11.20
N LYS A 542 -8.75 -6.51 -10.50
CA LYS A 542 -7.90 -5.38 -10.90
C LYS A 542 -6.43 -5.79 -10.95
N ASN A 543 -5.93 -6.44 -9.91
CA ASN A 543 -4.54 -6.88 -9.85
C ASN A 543 -4.23 -7.89 -10.96
N ARG A 544 -5.15 -8.83 -11.21
CA ARG A 544 -5.03 -9.79 -12.29
C ARG A 544 -4.98 -9.09 -13.65
N LEU A 545 -5.91 -8.18 -13.90
CA LEU A 545 -5.97 -7.40 -15.13
C LEU A 545 -4.67 -6.62 -15.37
N LEU A 546 -4.15 -5.93 -14.35
CA LEU A 546 -2.89 -5.18 -14.45
C LEU A 546 -1.70 -6.10 -14.75
N LYS A 547 -1.66 -7.27 -14.12
CA LYS A 547 -0.62 -8.28 -14.36
C LYS A 547 -0.65 -8.79 -15.80
N ASP A 548 -1.83 -9.06 -16.35
CA ASP A 548 -1.98 -9.49 -17.74
C ASP A 548 -1.57 -8.38 -18.73
N LEU A 549 -1.90 -7.13 -18.44
CA LEU A 549 -1.45 -5.97 -19.23
C LEU A 549 0.08 -5.88 -19.31
N VAL A 550 0.78 -6.04 -18.18
CA VAL A 550 2.25 -6.02 -18.15
C VAL A 550 2.84 -7.21 -18.90
N ASN A 551 2.38 -8.42 -18.59
CA ASN A 551 2.99 -9.64 -19.09
C ASN A 551 2.74 -9.86 -20.58
N ASN A 552 1.51 -9.64 -21.02
CA ASN A 552 1.03 -10.07 -22.33
C ASN A 552 0.93 -8.92 -23.34
N TYR A 553 0.70 -7.69 -22.85
CA TYR A 553 0.54 -6.50 -23.70
C TYR A 553 1.70 -5.51 -23.62
N GLY A 554 2.72 -5.76 -22.80
CA GLY A 554 3.92 -4.93 -22.73
C GLY A 554 3.67 -3.55 -22.13
N VAL A 555 2.62 -3.40 -21.32
CA VAL A 555 2.31 -2.17 -20.59
C VAL A 555 3.39 -1.92 -19.53
N THR A 556 3.83 -0.67 -19.44
CA THR A 556 4.86 -0.20 -18.53
C THR A 556 4.38 1.00 -17.73
N GLU A 557 5.19 1.47 -16.78
CA GLU A 557 4.91 2.67 -15.99
C GLU A 557 4.81 3.97 -16.82
N LYS A 558 5.21 3.93 -18.10
CA LYS A 558 5.09 5.06 -19.02
C LYS A 558 3.72 5.15 -19.69
N ASP A 559 2.95 4.08 -19.64
CA ASP A 559 1.67 3.95 -20.33
C ASP A 559 0.52 4.39 -19.43
N GLU A 560 -0.50 5.01 -20.01
CA GLU A 560 -1.71 5.43 -19.32
C GLU A 560 -2.71 4.27 -19.32
N VAL A 561 -3.19 3.86 -18.14
CA VAL A 561 -4.19 2.80 -17.97
C VAL A 561 -5.39 3.38 -17.23
N GLU A 562 -6.55 3.37 -17.89
CA GLU A 562 -7.84 3.76 -17.31
C GLU A 562 -8.67 2.50 -17.07
N ILE A 563 -9.01 2.22 -15.81
CA ILE A 563 -9.88 1.09 -15.43
C ILE A 563 -11.22 1.66 -15.01
N SER A 564 -12.30 1.18 -15.63
CA SER A 564 -13.60 1.79 -15.44
C SER A 564 -14.78 0.85 -15.69
N ILE A 565 -15.94 1.23 -15.17
CA ILE A 565 -17.22 0.56 -15.34
C ILE A 565 -18.15 1.50 -16.10
N HIS A 566 -18.88 1.00 -17.10
CA HIS A 566 -19.95 1.78 -17.71
C HIS A 566 -21.26 1.58 -16.96
N PHE A 567 -22.12 2.60 -16.90
CA PHE A 567 -23.50 2.44 -16.43
C PHE A 567 -24.38 3.58 -16.96
N PRO A 568 -25.63 3.31 -17.42
CA PRO A 568 -26.33 2.03 -17.40
C PRO A 568 -25.90 1.04 -18.51
N TYR A 569 -26.21 -0.24 -18.31
CA TYR A 569 -26.00 -1.31 -19.29
C TYR A 569 -27.20 -1.47 -20.23
N LYS A 570 -26.91 -2.04 -21.41
CA LYS A 570 -27.93 -2.55 -22.33
C LYS A 570 -28.24 -4.00 -21.96
N GLU A 571 -29.41 -4.49 -22.36
CA GLU A 571 -29.78 -5.91 -22.23
C GLU A 571 -28.66 -6.83 -22.74
N SER A 572 -28.14 -6.56 -23.94
CA SER A 572 -27.11 -7.36 -24.60
C SER A 572 -25.72 -7.32 -23.95
N THR A 573 -25.52 -6.48 -22.93
CA THR A 573 -24.27 -6.36 -22.17
C THR A 573 -24.51 -6.50 -20.66
N THR A 574 -25.67 -7.02 -20.25
CA THR A 574 -26.02 -7.17 -18.83
C THR A 574 -25.29 -8.37 -18.25
N THR A 575 -24.19 -8.06 -17.59
CA THR A 575 -23.46 -8.82 -16.58
C THR A 575 -22.32 -7.89 -16.17
N PHE A 576 -21.91 -7.90 -14.90
CA PHE A 576 -20.92 -6.93 -14.42
C PHE A 576 -19.61 -7.06 -15.18
N HIS A 577 -19.08 -5.94 -15.66
CA HIS A 577 -17.86 -5.95 -16.46
C HIS A 577 -17.03 -4.67 -16.29
N ILE A 578 -15.72 -4.85 -16.38
CA ILE A 578 -14.69 -3.85 -16.10
C ILE A 578 -13.89 -3.63 -17.38
N HIS A 579 -13.86 -2.39 -17.87
CA HIS A 579 -13.05 -1.99 -19.02
C HIS A 579 -11.68 -1.55 -18.53
N ALA A 580 -10.63 -1.92 -19.26
CA ALA A 580 -9.31 -1.33 -19.09
C ALA A 580 -8.80 -0.80 -20.42
N ARG A 581 -8.60 0.51 -20.50
CA ARG A 581 -8.15 1.24 -21.69
C ARG A 581 -6.71 1.69 -21.51
N ILE A 582 -5.88 1.49 -22.53
CA ILE A 582 -4.44 1.71 -22.47
C ILE A 582 -4.01 2.66 -23.58
N ASN A 583 -3.37 3.78 -23.22
CA ASN A 583 -2.88 4.84 -24.12
C ASN A 583 -3.93 5.37 -25.11
N GLY A 584 -5.21 5.11 -24.87
CA GLY A 584 -6.33 5.43 -25.74
C GLY A 584 -7.23 6.49 -25.13
N VAL A 585 -7.95 7.22 -25.98
CA VAL A 585 -8.90 8.25 -25.56
C VAL A 585 -10.32 7.78 -25.89
N GLU A 586 -11.24 7.96 -24.96
CA GLU A 586 -12.67 7.68 -25.15
C GLU A 586 -13.42 8.93 -25.62
N HIS A 587 -14.50 8.73 -26.38
CA HIS A 587 -15.39 9.83 -26.75
C HIS A 587 -16.06 10.42 -25.50
N PRO A 588 -16.16 11.74 -25.34
CA PRO A 588 -16.71 12.34 -24.11
C PRO A 588 -18.13 11.88 -23.78
N LEU A 589 -18.98 11.66 -24.80
CA LEU A 589 -20.30 11.05 -24.61
C LEU A 589 -20.24 9.66 -23.94
N ASN A 590 -19.27 8.81 -24.32
CA ASN A 590 -19.11 7.51 -23.67
C ASN A 590 -18.49 7.65 -22.28
N HIS A 591 -17.56 8.58 -22.10
CA HIS A 591 -16.97 8.89 -20.80
C HIS A 591 -18.03 9.40 -19.80
N ASP A 592 -19.13 9.98 -20.26
CA ASP A 592 -20.19 10.49 -19.38
C ASP A 592 -20.90 9.38 -18.59
N LYS A 593 -20.94 8.16 -19.11
CA LYS A 593 -21.48 6.97 -18.44
C LYS A 593 -20.41 6.12 -17.75
N THR A 594 -19.21 6.66 -17.57
CA THR A 594 -18.06 5.94 -17.02
C THR A 594 -17.88 6.24 -15.54
N PHE A 595 -17.68 5.19 -14.76
CA PHE A 595 -17.32 5.21 -13.36
C PHE A 595 -15.89 4.71 -13.23
N ASP A 596 -15.03 5.52 -12.63
CA ASP A 596 -13.67 5.15 -12.31
C ASP A 596 -13.68 3.99 -11.29
N PHE A 597 -12.95 2.91 -11.60
CA PHE A 597 -13.01 1.68 -10.83
C PHE A 597 -12.48 1.84 -9.40
N GLU A 598 -11.45 2.66 -9.20
CA GLU A 598 -10.92 2.95 -7.87
C GLU A 598 -11.91 3.74 -7.05
N LYS A 599 -12.53 4.77 -7.65
CA LYS A 599 -13.54 5.56 -6.94
C LYS A 599 -14.74 4.72 -6.51
N VAL A 600 -15.08 3.68 -7.26
CA VAL A 600 -16.11 2.71 -6.87
C VAL A 600 -15.64 1.91 -5.65
N ILE A 601 -14.42 1.39 -5.66
CA ILE A 601 -13.83 0.67 -4.52
C ILE A 601 -13.77 1.58 -3.28
N ASP A 602 -13.20 2.78 -3.40
CA ASP A 602 -13.07 3.75 -2.31
C ASP A 602 -14.42 4.14 -1.71
N HIS A 603 -15.44 4.28 -2.57
CA HIS A 603 -16.80 4.60 -2.13
C HIS A 603 -17.40 3.46 -1.30
N LEU A 604 -17.20 2.21 -1.73
CA LEU A 604 -17.61 1.04 -0.96
C LEU A 604 -16.80 0.90 0.33
N GLU A 605 -15.48 1.15 0.33
CA GLU A 605 -14.61 1.10 1.52
C GLU A 605 -15.03 2.10 2.61
N GLN A 606 -15.60 3.24 2.21
CA GLN A 606 -16.16 4.23 3.13
C GLN A 606 -17.50 3.83 3.74
N GLY A 607 -18.00 2.65 3.40
CA GLY A 607 -19.24 2.13 3.90
C GLY A 607 -20.49 2.58 3.14
N LYS A 608 -20.33 3.29 2.02
CA LYS A 608 -21.42 3.97 1.32
C LYS A 608 -22.10 3.07 0.29
N ASN A 609 -23.38 3.33 0.03
CA ASN A 609 -24.15 2.60 -0.97
C ASN A 609 -23.79 3.10 -2.38
N ILE A 610 -23.61 2.20 -3.34
CA ILE A 610 -23.27 2.53 -4.73
C ILE A 610 -24.32 3.43 -5.43
N ASP A 611 -25.59 3.34 -5.01
CA ASP A 611 -26.66 4.20 -5.49
C ASP A 611 -26.37 5.68 -5.25
N GLU A 612 -25.73 6.02 -4.12
CA GLU A 612 -25.32 7.39 -3.82
C GLU A 612 -24.34 7.94 -4.87
N LEU A 613 -23.43 7.09 -5.36
CA LEU A 613 -22.45 7.45 -6.37
C LEU A 613 -23.12 7.72 -7.71
N ILE A 614 -24.15 6.94 -8.04
CA ILE A 614 -24.92 7.05 -9.28
C ILE A 614 -25.83 8.29 -9.22
N LEU A 615 -26.65 8.42 -8.17
CA LEU A 615 -27.60 9.53 -8.02
C LEU A 615 -26.93 10.90 -7.87
N LYS A 616 -25.66 10.95 -7.45
CA LYS A 616 -24.87 12.19 -7.44
C LYS A 616 -24.75 12.81 -8.84
N LYS A 617 -24.75 11.99 -9.88
CA LYS A 617 -24.75 12.42 -11.27
C LYS A 617 -26.20 12.54 -11.74
N LYS A 618 -26.71 13.78 -11.72
CA LYS A 618 -28.11 14.08 -12.02
C LYS A 618 -28.57 13.58 -13.39
N ILE A 619 -27.74 13.75 -14.42
CA ILE A 619 -28.04 13.42 -15.81
C ILE A 619 -26.87 12.64 -16.40
N TYR A 620 -27.18 11.57 -17.10
CA TYR A 620 -26.28 10.78 -17.93
C TYR A 620 -26.59 10.97 -19.40
N HIS A 621 -25.56 10.91 -20.24
CA HIS A 621 -25.72 10.92 -21.69
C HIS A 621 -25.28 9.60 -22.31
N SER A 622 -26.06 9.10 -23.26
CA SER A 622 -25.74 7.87 -24.00
C SER A 622 -26.03 8.04 -25.48
N SER A 623 -25.36 7.25 -26.31
CA SER A 623 -25.65 7.22 -27.74
C SER A 623 -27.05 6.64 -28.00
N ILE A 624 -27.77 7.20 -28.96
CA ILE A 624 -29.14 6.77 -29.32
C ILE A 624 -29.11 5.38 -29.99
N GLY A 625 -27.98 4.99 -30.58
CA GLY A 625 -27.78 3.66 -31.15
C GLY A 625 -28.84 3.27 -32.18
N ARG A 626 -29.13 1.97 -32.30
CA ARG A 626 -30.37 1.48 -32.94
C ARG A 626 -31.53 1.61 -31.93
N PRO A 627 -32.79 1.84 -32.37
CA PRO A 627 -33.95 2.10 -31.49
C PRO A 627 -34.12 1.12 -30.32
N GLN A 628 -33.81 -0.16 -30.56
CA GLN A 628 -33.90 -1.26 -29.59
C GLN A 628 -32.94 -1.15 -28.38
N SER A 629 -31.93 -0.28 -28.43
CA SER A 629 -30.96 -0.15 -27.33
C SER A 629 -31.37 0.83 -26.24
N LEU A 630 -32.28 1.76 -26.54
CA LEU A 630 -32.88 2.66 -25.55
C LEU A 630 -34.13 2.04 -24.92
N SER A 631 -34.85 1.19 -25.65
CA SER A 631 -36.10 0.57 -25.18
C SER A 631 -35.93 -0.28 -23.91
N PHE A 632 -34.71 -0.76 -23.64
CA PHE A 632 -34.44 -1.47 -22.40
C PHE A 632 -34.50 -0.57 -21.17
N LEU A 633 -34.25 0.73 -21.32
CA LEU A 633 -34.34 1.71 -20.23
C LEU A 633 -35.66 2.48 -20.24
N THR A 634 -36.39 2.47 -21.36
CA THR A 634 -37.76 2.98 -21.39
C THR A 634 -38.68 2.06 -20.58
N ASP A 635 -39.77 2.63 -20.08
CA ASP A 635 -40.82 1.92 -19.32
C ASP A 635 -40.39 1.41 -17.92
N ILE A 636 -39.30 1.95 -17.37
CA ILE A 636 -38.92 1.71 -15.97
C ILE A 636 -39.38 2.89 -15.13
N LYS A 637 -40.31 2.65 -14.20
CA LYS A 637 -40.77 3.69 -13.28
C LYS A 637 -39.58 4.26 -12.50
N GLY A 638 -39.40 5.58 -12.56
CA GLY A 638 -38.31 6.28 -11.90
C GLY A 638 -37.01 6.42 -12.72
N VAL A 639 -36.99 5.94 -13.98
CA VAL A 639 -35.94 6.22 -14.97
C VAL A 639 -36.54 7.09 -16.07
N ASN A 640 -36.04 8.31 -16.22
CA ASN A 640 -36.47 9.20 -17.30
C ASN A 640 -35.46 9.15 -18.45
N VAL A 641 -35.92 8.89 -19.67
CA VAL A 641 -35.09 8.84 -20.87
C VAL A 641 -35.65 9.81 -21.90
N GLU A 642 -34.87 10.81 -22.28
CA GLU A 642 -35.25 11.82 -23.27
C GLU A 642 -34.21 11.91 -24.39
N ILE A 643 -34.62 12.40 -25.56
CA ILE A 643 -33.70 12.70 -26.66
C ILE A 643 -33.40 14.20 -26.61
N ALA A 644 -32.12 14.53 -26.48
CA ALA A 644 -31.65 15.92 -26.43
C ALA A 644 -30.45 16.14 -27.37
N LYS A 645 -30.11 17.40 -27.60
CA LYS A 645 -28.91 17.77 -28.37
C LYS A 645 -27.67 17.22 -27.68
N ASN A 646 -26.77 16.61 -28.43
CA ASN A 646 -25.53 16.05 -27.92
C ASN A 646 -24.57 17.16 -27.45
N PRO A 647 -24.32 17.31 -26.14
CA PRO A 647 -23.42 18.35 -25.64
C PRO A 647 -21.94 18.04 -25.91
N TYR A 648 -21.65 16.81 -26.36
CA TYR A 648 -20.31 16.30 -26.62
C TYR A 648 -20.01 16.14 -28.12
N LEU A 649 -20.76 16.82 -28.98
CA LEU A 649 -20.54 16.77 -30.42
C LEU A 649 -19.19 17.38 -30.80
N LEU A 650 -18.32 16.58 -31.41
CA LEU A 650 -16.99 16.95 -31.88
C LEU A 650 -17.02 17.36 -33.37
N GLU A 651 -16.34 18.47 -33.69
CA GLU A 651 -16.10 18.88 -35.08
C GLU A 651 -15.19 17.88 -35.81
N ARG A 652 -15.69 17.28 -36.91
CA ARG A 652 -14.95 16.25 -37.69
C ARG A 652 -13.60 16.72 -38.24
N SER A 653 -13.38 18.03 -38.39
CA SER A 653 -12.13 18.65 -38.84
C SER A 653 -11.01 18.64 -37.80
N ARG A 654 -11.31 18.37 -36.52
CA ARG A 654 -10.35 18.39 -35.41
C ARG A 654 -9.87 17.01 -34.95
N VAL A 655 -10.32 15.93 -35.60
CA VAL A 655 -10.02 14.53 -35.21
C VAL A 655 -9.26 13.82 -36.33
N ARG A 656 -8.12 13.18 -36.03
CA ARG A 656 -7.40 12.32 -36.98
C ARG A 656 -8.00 10.90 -36.93
N TYR A 657 -8.32 10.34 -38.09
CA TYR A 657 -9.00 9.05 -38.23
C TYR A 657 -8.02 7.87 -38.33
N ASN A 658 -8.40 6.72 -37.77
CA ASN A 658 -7.80 5.43 -38.09
C ASN A 658 -8.89 4.44 -38.57
N PRO A 659 -8.93 4.07 -39.86
CA PRO A 659 -10.00 3.25 -40.45
C PRO A 659 -9.91 1.73 -40.14
N THR A 660 -8.95 1.26 -39.34
CA THR A 660 -8.56 -0.17 -39.38
C THR A 660 -9.33 -1.13 -38.46
N GLY A 661 -10.15 -0.67 -37.51
CA GLY A 661 -10.70 -1.54 -36.45
C GLY A 661 -11.84 -2.48 -36.91
N GLN A 662 -12.98 -1.93 -37.34
CA GLN A 662 -14.18 -2.72 -37.60
C GLN A 662 -14.14 -3.48 -38.92
N LEU A 663 -13.65 -2.86 -40.00
CA LEU A 663 -13.61 -3.51 -41.32
C LEU A 663 -12.75 -4.78 -41.28
N LYS A 664 -11.59 -4.75 -40.60
CA LYS A 664 -10.71 -5.92 -40.47
C LYS A 664 -11.31 -7.02 -39.60
N TYR A 665 -12.03 -6.67 -38.53
CA TYR A 665 -12.76 -7.64 -37.70
C TYR A 665 -13.81 -8.43 -38.51
N TYR A 666 -14.66 -7.74 -39.28
CA TYR A 666 -15.65 -8.40 -40.15
C TYR A 666 -15.00 -9.19 -41.28
N HIS A 667 -13.89 -8.70 -41.86
CA HIS A 667 -13.14 -9.44 -42.87
C HIS A 667 -12.42 -10.68 -42.31
N PHE A 668 -11.89 -10.62 -41.09
CA PHE A 668 -11.22 -11.75 -40.44
C PHE A 668 -12.21 -12.83 -40.01
N ALA A 669 -13.34 -12.44 -39.42
CA ALA A 669 -14.44 -13.38 -39.14
C ALA A 669 -14.83 -14.09 -40.45
N ASN A 670 -15.14 -13.33 -41.51
CA ASN A 670 -15.48 -13.91 -42.82
C ASN A 670 -14.35 -14.74 -43.48
N SER A 671 -13.07 -14.43 -43.26
CA SER A 671 -11.96 -15.18 -43.85
C SER A 671 -11.63 -16.46 -43.07
N ALA A 672 -11.71 -16.43 -41.74
CA ALA A 672 -11.65 -17.61 -40.89
C ALA A 672 -12.80 -18.58 -41.22
N PHE A 673 -14.03 -18.07 -41.44
CA PHE A 673 -15.17 -18.87 -41.89
C PHE A 673 -15.00 -19.45 -43.30
N LYS A 674 -14.26 -18.79 -44.20
CA LYS A 674 -14.01 -19.30 -45.57
C LYS A 674 -12.93 -20.38 -45.63
N ASN A 675 -11.92 -20.34 -44.76
CA ASN A 675 -10.80 -21.28 -44.79
C ASN A 675 -11.10 -22.65 -44.15
N GLN A 676 -12.24 -22.82 -43.49
CA GLN A 676 -12.64 -24.10 -42.86
C GLN A 676 -13.67 -24.90 -43.67
N ALA A 677 -14.16 -24.38 -44.80
CA ALA A 677 -15.07 -25.10 -45.71
C ALA A 677 -14.31 -25.92 -46.78
N ARG A 678 -13.28 -26.67 -46.40
CA ARG A 678 -12.79 -27.85 -47.15
C ARG A 678 -12.07 -28.83 -46.21
N PRO A 679 -12.78 -29.77 -45.57
CA PRO A 679 -12.16 -31.03 -45.22
C PRO A 679 -11.92 -31.80 -46.52
N ALA A 680 -10.65 -32.02 -46.85
CA ALA A 680 -10.26 -32.96 -47.89
C ALA A 680 -10.74 -34.35 -47.46
N LEU A 681 -11.81 -34.86 -48.08
CA LEU A 681 -12.20 -36.27 -48.11
C LEU A 681 -13.41 -36.42 -49.05
N PHE A 682 -13.17 -36.68 -50.34
CA PHE A 682 -13.93 -37.62 -51.18
C PHE A 682 -13.19 -37.80 -52.53
N ASN A 683 -12.32 -38.82 -52.53
CA ASN A 683 -12.04 -39.83 -53.55
C ASN A 683 -11.88 -39.49 -55.04
N ASN A 684 -10.73 -39.95 -55.55
CA ASN A 684 -10.61 -40.75 -56.78
C ASN A 684 -11.89 -41.55 -57.10
N PHE A 685 -12.57 -41.21 -58.19
CA PHE A 685 -13.25 -42.17 -59.06
C PHE A 685 -13.31 -41.55 -60.46
N HIS A 686 -12.52 -42.15 -61.37
CA HIS A 686 -12.45 -42.04 -62.83
C HIS A 686 -12.42 -40.66 -63.51
#